data_AF-A0A957YVB5-F1
#
_entry.id   AF-A0A957YVB5-F1
#
_cell.length_a   1.000
_cell.length_b   1.000
_cell.length_c   1.000
_cell.angle_alpha   90.00
_cell.angle_beta   90.00
_cell.angle_gamma   90.00
#
_symmetry.space_group_name_H-M   'P 1'
#
loop_
_entity.id
_entity.type
_entity.pdbx_description
1 polymer ?
#
loop_
_entity_poly.entity_id
_entity_poly.type
_entity_poly.pdbx_seq_one_letter_code
_entity_poly.pdbx_strand_id
1 'polypeptide(L)'
;MSEITKALTRRFHHDQERIIFWYDEAEEMTAEFDALDLAGVTKLTLDNNQFAIKHRMLRAEPAQKFLLYHKGARPINAQNWLLDVELAHRTFAADQAALWLTAAGLPNHYGDLARAHAPFFKNDKFVAALKALDVGDDSRPQVLRKMVAVCLKTTPNLSEIMGSLLIELAGAQDEKQRLLARCGLDAFLWEELERTWGYTSETPSVKDLTLTLLRTGYATGVGDVETVRSTGLNVEALDFLRHWQNNRHNGAAFATLSAQAATDLDIEADLQRRSLDDLVGIDLFELIDRRILHELVRRVADRTLDAATCEAIVHSRSQSFWFDRPSHPNQYLHPYRAVECAAQFLQMLDTTDLTVRSLRQGVDQYAAHWYLLDQRYRQLIYHSRQSGLPTLLAPLLEQVENLYSNQFLLTLNDRWQTLLDKVDEWPVHGVSAQREFWEEQVRKPFLTRGLKLFVIISDALRYEVGEELLHRVRALDRYDAELTPALTLLPSYTQLGMAALLPHGTLAIDESNHNVVLVDGKSAQGTENRRKILNRALPERATALQAEDLLNLNRDESRALFRDHEVVYIYQNRIDALGDKRESEERVFDGVEEALAELIQIIKKLTNANVTNMIVTADHGFLYQHRELADSDYISESNVASDSAALLHYDRRFILGKGLHPTGSFKKFTAAQVGL
;
A
#
# COMPACT_ATOMS: atom_id res chain seq x y z
N MET A 1 -46.45 -17.44 -21.15
CA MET A 1 -47.49 -17.14 -22.18
C MET A 1 -47.14 -15.78 -22.76
N SER A 2 -46.83 -15.68 -24.06
CA SER A 2 -46.39 -14.40 -24.66
C SER A 2 -47.50 -13.35 -24.64
N GLU A 3 -47.17 -12.05 -24.61
CA GLU A 3 -48.17 -10.97 -24.65
C GLU A 3 -49.00 -11.01 -25.96
N ILE A 4 -48.39 -11.43 -27.07
CA ILE A 4 -49.08 -11.74 -28.33
C ILE A 4 -50.14 -12.83 -28.11
N THR A 5 -49.78 -13.93 -27.42
CA THR A 5 -50.73 -15.01 -27.12
C THR A 5 -51.90 -14.50 -26.28
N LYS A 6 -51.64 -13.68 -25.24
CA LYS A 6 -52.70 -13.11 -24.40
C LYS A 6 -53.61 -12.16 -25.20
N ALA A 7 -53.02 -11.28 -26.02
CA ALA A 7 -53.77 -10.33 -26.83
C ALA A 7 -54.66 -11.03 -27.86
N LEU A 8 -54.12 -12.02 -28.58
CA LEU A 8 -54.88 -12.80 -29.55
C LEU A 8 -55.92 -13.71 -28.88
N THR A 9 -55.59 -14.32 -27.73
CA THR A 9 -56.54 -15.12 -26.94
C THR A 9 -57.73 -14.27 -26.51
N ARG A 10 -57.49 -13.04 -26.02
CA ARG A 10 -58.56 -12.10 -25.69
C ARG A 10 -59.43 -11.79 -26.92
N ARG A 11 -58.82 -11.45 -28.06
CA ARG A 11 -59.60 -11.11 -29.26
C ARG A 11 -60.47 -12.28 -29.76
N PHE A 12 -59.90 -13.49 -29.82
CA PHE A 12 -60.65 -14.66 -30.29
C PHE A 12 -61.67 -15.17 -29.26
N HIS A 13 -61.34 -15.22 -27.97
CA HIS A 13 -62.18 -15.90 -26.96
C HIS A 13 -63.03 -14.95 -26.12
N HIS A 14 -62.60 -13.72 -25.88
CA HIS A 14 -63.35 -12.73 -25.13
C HIS A 14 -64.17 -11.82 -26.07
N ASP A 15 -63.52 -11.24 -27.08
CA ASP A 15 -64.17 -10.30 -28.00
C ASP A 15 -64.92 -11.03 -29.14
N GLN A 16 -64.85 -12.37 -29.16
CA GLN A 16 -65.52 -13.26 -30.12
C GLN A 16 -65.21 -12.95 -31.59
N GLU A 17 -64.04 -12.38 -31.87
CA GLU A 17 -63.60 -12.12 -33.24
C GLU A 17 -63.37 -13.45 -33.97
N ARG A 18 -63.86 -13.53 -35.22
CA ARG A 18 -63.79 -14.77 -36.01
C ARG A 18 -62.54 -14.84 -36.89
N ILE A 19 -62.16 -13.73 -37.52
CA ILE A 19 -61.00 -13.66 -38.41
C ILE A 19 -60.13 -12.49 -37.95
N ILE A 20 -58.82 -12.72 -37.81
CA ILE A 20 -57.85 -11.68 -37.48
C ILE A 20 -56.74 -11.70 -38.52
N PHE A 21 -56.42 -10.54 -39.07
CA PHE A 21 -55.31 -10.33 -40.00
C PHE A 21 -54.09 -9.81 -39.25
N TRP A 22 -53.01 -10.59 -39.22
CA TRP A 22 -51.72 -10.19 -38.69
C TRP A 22 -50.79 -9.78 -39.85
N TYR A 23 -50.56 -8.48 -39.97
CA TYR A 23 -49.56 -7.92 -40.88
C TYR A 23 -48.23 -7.74 -40.14
N ASP A 24 -47.19 -8.38 -40.64
CA ASP A 24 -45.84 -8.28 -40.11
C ASP A 24 -44.96 -7.51 -41.10
N GLU A 25 -45.07 -6.18 -41.02
CA GLU A 25 -44.43 -5.26 -41.95
C GLU A 25 -42.91 -5.39 -41.99
N ALA A 26 -42.29 -5.73 -40.85
CA ALA A 26 -40.84 -5.90 -40.72
C ALA A 26 -40.36 -7.34 -40.98
N GLU A 27 -41.28 -8.28 -41.21
CA GLU A 27 -41.00 -9.71 -41.41
C GLU A 27 -40.22 -10.39 -40.27
N GLU A 28 -40.30 -9.84 -39.05
CA GLU A 28 -39.53 -10.33 -37.90
C GLU A 28 -40.29 -11.36 -37.04
N MET A 29 -41.61 -11.52 -37.22
CA MET A 29 -42.52 -12.23 -36.30
C MET A 29 -42.89 -13.65 -36.77
N THR A 30 -42.20 -14.20 -37.76
CA THR A 30 -42.55 -15.52 -38.32
C THR A 30 -42.40 -16.63 -37.27
N ALA A 31 -41.33 -16.61 -36.48
CA ALA A 31 -41.08 -17.62 -35.45
C ALA A 31 -42.13 -17.56 -34.34
N GLU A 32 -42.55 -16.36 -33.95
CA GLU A 32 -43.59 -16.10 -32.96
C GLU A 32 -44.96 -16.56 -33.45
N PHE A 33 -45.28 -16.32 -34.72
CA PHE A 33 -46.49 -16.83 -35.35
C PHE A 33 -46.49 -18.36 -35.39
N ASP A 34 -45.37 -18.99 -35.77
CA ASP A 34 -45.25 -20.45 -35.86
C ASP A 34 -45.37 -21.12 -34.50
N ALA A 35 -44.75 -20.55 -33.45
CA ALA A 35 -44.80 -21.04 -32.08
C ALA A 35 -46.16 -20.82 -31.38
N LEU A 36 -47.04 -19.97 -31.93
CA LEU A 36 -48.32 -19.64 -31.33
C LEU A 36 -49.28 -20.84 -31.34
N ASP A 37 -49.79 -21.25 -30.19
CA ASP A 37 -50.86 -22.24 -30.08
C ASP A 37 -52.12 -21.61 -29.46
N LEU A 38 -53.20 -21.60 -30.23
CA LEU A 38 -54.48 -21.01 -29.85
C LEU A 38 -55.58 -22.06 -30.06
N ALA A 39 -56.14 -22.56 -28.97
CA ALA A 39 -57.15 -23.61 -29.00
C ALA A 39 -58.36 -23.20 -29.85
N GLY A 40 -58.68 -23.99 -30.88
CA GLY A 40 -59.83 -23.76 -31.75
C GLY A 40 -59.64 -22.66 -32.80
N VAL A 41 -58.43 -22.13 -32.99
CA VAL A 41 -58.08 -21.15 -34.04
C VAL A 41 -57.19 -21.80 -35.09
N THR A 42 -57.55 -21.67 -36.36
CA THR A 42 -56.73 -22.14 -37.48
C THR A 42 -55.79 -21.03 -37.95
N LYS A 43 -54.48 -21.27 -37.87
CA LYS A 43 -53.44 -20.38 -38.38
C LYS A 43 -53.24 -20.60 -39.88
N LEU A 44 -53.19 -19.54 -40.68
CA LEU A 44 -52.92 -19.60 -42.12
C LEU A 44 -51.96 -18.49 -42.54
N THR A 45 -50.98 -18.82 -43.37
CA THR A 45 -50.07 -17.85 -43.98
C THR A 45 -50.60 -17.42 -45.34
N LEU A 46 -50.65 -16.11 -45.58
CA LEU A 46 -51.03 -15.52 -46.87
C LEU A 46 -49.83 -15.53 -47.80
N ASP A 47 -49.84 -16.45 -48.76
CA ASP A 47 -48.80 -16.62 -49.78
C ASP A 47 -49.45 -17.04 -51.10
N ASN A 48 -49.83 -16.03 -51.90
CA ASN A 48 -50.50 -16.19 -53.20
C ASN A 48 -51.69 -17.18 -53.22
N ASN A 49 -52.38 -17.34 -52.09
CA ASN A 49 -53.43 -18.33 -51.84
C ASN A 49 -54.74 -17.66 -51.37
N GLN A 50 -54.85 -16.33 -51.49
CA GLN A 50 -55.90 -15.50 -50.92
C GLN A 50 -57.30 -15.93 -51.39
N PHE A 51 -57.46 -16.29 -52.67
CA PHE A 51 -58.75 -16.76 -53.20
C PHE A 51 -59.22 -18.07 -52.52
N ALA A 52 -58.32 -19.04 -52.38
CA ALA A 52 -58.63 -20.32 -51.75
C ALA A 52 -58.96 -20.14 -50.26
N ILE A 53 -58.18 -19.30 -49.56
CA ILE A 53 -58.43 -18.93 -48.17
C ILE A 53 -59.77 -18.23 -48.01
N LYS A 54 -60.12 -17.28 -48.90
CA LYS A 54 -61.41 -16.59 -48.91
C LYS A 54 -62.58 -17.57 -49.04
N HIS A 55 -62.50 -18.50 -49.98
CA HIS A 55 -63.52 -19.54 -50.15
C HIS A 55 -63.65 -20.41 -48.89
N ARG A 56 -62.52 -20.83 -48.32
CA ARG A 56 -62.50 -21.65 -47.10
C ARG A 56 -63.18 -20.94 -45.93
N MET A 57 -62.82 -19.68 -45.68
CA MET A 57 -63.34 -18.90 -44.55
C MET A 57 -64.81 -18.49 -44.68
N LEU A 58 -65.32 -18.30 -45.89
CA LEU A 58 -66.68 -17.80 -46.13
C LEU A 58 -67.69 -18.88 -46.52
N ARG A 59 -67.24 -20.02 -47.07
CA ARG A 59 -68.11 -21.08 -47.60
C ARG A 59 -67.87 -22.44 -46.96
N ALA A 60 -66.62 -22.91 -46.92
CA ALA A 60 -66.33 -24.26 -46.46
C ALA A 60 -66.38 -24.39 -44.92
N GLU A 61 -65.83 -23.41 -44.21
CA GLU A 61 -65.68 -23.42 -42.76
C GLU A 61 -66.20 -22.09 -42.15
N PRO A 62 -67.50 -21.76 -42.29
CA PRO A 62 -68.03 -20.44 -41.93
C PRO A 62 -68.03 -20.16 -40.42
N ALA A 63 -68.07 -21.21 -39.58
CA ALA A 63 -68.06 -21.09 -38.11
C ALA A 63 -66.65 -21.14 -37.50
N GLN A 64 -65.62 -21.48 -38.28
CA GLN A 64 -64.25 -21.64 -37.79
C GLN A 64 -63.56 -20.29 -37.58
N LYS A 65 -62.69 -20.21 -36.55
CA LYS A 65 -61.87 -19.02 -36.26
C LYS A 65 -60.53 -19.11 -37.00
N PHE A 66 -60.10 -18.00 -37.62
CA PHE A 66 -58.88 -17.94 -38.42
C PHE A 66 -57.94 -16.80 -38.00
N LEU A 67 -56.65 -17.10 -37.88
CA LEU A 67 -55.57 -16.11 -37.79
C LEU A 67 -54.78 -16.13 -39.09
N LEU A 68 -54.87 -15.05 -39.86
CA LEU A 68 -54.21 -14.90 -41.15
C LEU A 68 -52.91 -14.11 -40.95
N TYR A 69 -51.77 -14.67 -41.30
CA TYR A 69 -50.47 -14.01 -41.18
C TYR A 69 -49.92 -13.63 -42.55
N HIS A 70 -49.52 -12.38 -42.71
CA HIS A 70 -48.90 -11.86 -43.93
C HIS A 70 -47.51 -11.34 -43.63
N LYS A 71 -46.52 -11.85 -44.36
CA LYS A 71 -45.16 -11.35 -44.34
C LYS A 71 -45.10 -10.09 -45.20
N GLY A 72 -44.71 -8.98 -44.60
CA GLY A 72 -44.59 -7.68 -45.26
C GLY A 72 -45.78 -6.75 -45.02
N ALA A 73 -45.66 -5.55 -45.59
CA ALA A 73 -46.64 -4.49 -45.43
C ALA A 73 -48.03 -4.92 -45.95
N ARG A 74 -49.09 -4.41 -45.30
CA ARG A 74 -50.46 -4.62 -45.77
C ARG A 74 -50.59 -4.20 -47.24
N PRO A 75 -51.09 -5.07 -48.14
CA PRO A 75 -51.26 -4.71 -49.55
C PRO A 75 -52.15 -3.48 -49.71
N ILE A 76 -51.82 -2.61 -50.68
CA ILE A 76 -52.68 -1.48 -51.05
C ILE A 76 -54.07 -1.98 -51.44
N ASN A 77 -55.11 -1.19 -51.19
CA ASN A 77 -56.50 -1.65 -51.34
C ASN A 77 -56.81 -2.26 -52.72
N ALA A 78 -56.25 -1.70 -53.80
CA ALA A 78 -56.44 -2.22 -55.16
C ALA A 78 -55.83 -3.63 -55.38
N GLN A 79 -54.87 -4.03 -54.56
CA GLN A 79 -54.16 -5.31 -54.65
C GLN A 79 -54.55 -6.27 -53.52
N ASN A 80 -55.43 -5.87 -52.59
CA ASN A 80 -55.84 -6.68 -51.46
C ASN A 80 -57.09 -7.53 -51.81
N TRP A 81 -56.86 -8.78 -52.22
CA TRP A 81 -57.92 -9.73 -52.59
C TRP A 81 -58.87 -10.11 -51.44
N LEU A 82 -58.44 -9.86 -50.20
CA LEU A 82 -59.21 -10.10 -48.99
C LEU A 82 -59.78 -8.81 -48.39
N LEU A 83 -59.72 -7.67 -49.10
CA LEU A 83 -60.11 -6.36 -48.56
C LEU A 83 -61.52 -6.35 -47.96
N ASP A 84 -62.49 -6.98 -48.61
CA ASP A 84 -63.87 -7.10 -48.13
C ASP A 84 -63.96 -7.92 -46.83
N VAL A 85 -63.16 -8.97 -46.69
CA VAL A 85 -63.07 -9.78 -45.47
C VAL A 85 -62.33 -9.02 -44.37
N GLU A 86 -61.26 -8.33 -44.72
CA GLU A 86 -60.47 -7.51 -43.80
C GLU A 86 -61.30 -6.36 -43.22
N LEU A 87 -62.06 -5.65 -44.05
CA LEU A 87 -62.96 -4.57 -43.62
C LEU A 87 -64.11 -5.07 -42.73
N ALA A 88 -64.55 -6.32 -42.92
CA ALA A 88 -65.57 -6.95 -42.10
C ALA A 88 -65.04 -7.51 -40.76
N HIS A 89 -63.72 -7.55 -40.59
CA HIS A 89 -63.04 -8.20 -39.46
C HIS A 89 -61.92 -7.32 -38.89
N ARG A 90 -61.04 -7.88 -38.05
CA ARG A 90 -60.01 -7.10 -37.35
C ARG A 90 -58.62 -7.32 -37.89
N THR A 91 -57.83 -6.26 -37.87
CA THR A 91 -56.38 -6.32 -38.05
C THR A 91 -55.68 -6.34 -36.68
N PHE A 92 -54.54 -7.03 -36.64
CA PHE A 92 -53.61 -7.13 -35.54
C PHE A 92 -52.24 -6.75 -36.10
N ALA A 93 -51.64 -5.70 -35.54
CA ALA A 93 -50.25 -5.38 -35.80
C ALA A 93 -49.52 -5.56 -34.47
N ALA A 94 -48.56 -6.49 -34.43
CA ALA A 94 -47.64 -6.57 -33.31
C ALA A 94 -46.55 -5.52 -33.57
N ASP A 95 -46.60 -4.39 -32.87
CA ASP A 95 -45.47 -3.47 -32.86
C ASP A 95 -44.38 -4.09 -31.99
N GLN A 96 -43.33 -4.59 -32.63
CA GLN A 96 -42.19 -5.20 -31.95
C GLN A 96 -41.57 -4.23 -30.93
N ALA A 97 -41.60 -2.92 -31.20
CA ALA A 97 -41.17 -1.91 -30.24
C ALA A 97 -42.05 -1.92 -28.97
N ALA A 98 -43.38 -2.05 -29.10
CA ALA A 98 -44.29 -2.12 -27.96
C ALA A 98 -44.05 -3.37 -27.10
N LEU A 99 -43.67 -4.50 -27.72
CA LEU A 99 -43.29 -5.72 -26.99
C LEU A 99 -42.00 -5.54 -26.21
N TRP A 100 -40.96 -4.96 -26.84
CA TRP A 100 -39.70 -4.64 -26.16
C TRP A 100 -39.90 -3.68 -24.99
N LEU A 101 -40.71 -2.63 -25.17
CA LEU A 101 -41.01 -1.66 -24.12
C LEU A 101 -41.74 -2.31 -22.94
N THR A 102 -42.75 -3.14 -23.23
CA THR A 102 -43.48 -3.89 -22.20
C THR A 102 -42.54 -4.82 -21.42
N ALA A 103 -41.63 -5.51 -22.12
CA ALA A 103 -40.64 -6.37 -21.48
C ALA A 103 -39.69 -5.57 -20.58
N ALA A 104 -39.22 -4.41 -21.04
CA ALA A 104 -38.34 -3.49 -20.32
C ALA A 104 -39.02 -2.73 -19.17
N GLY A 105 -40.37 -2.74 -19.09
CA GLY A 105 -41.11 -1.93 -18.13
C GLY A 105 -41.21 -0.45 -18.50
N LEU A 106 -41.06 -0.12 -19.78
CA LEU A 106 -41.16 1.24 -20.31
C LEU A 106 -42.56 1.52 -20.89
N PRO A 107 -43.08 2.76 -20.74
CA PRO A 107 -44.32 3.17 -21.41
C PRO A 107 -44.22 3.16 -22.95
N ASN A 108 -45.35 2.94 -23.63
CA ASN A 108 -45.42 2.84 -25.10
C ASN A 108 -44.99 4.12 -25.86
N HIS A 109 -44.93 5.28 -25.20
CA HIS A 109 -44.48 6.52 -25.85
C HIS A 109 -42.98 6.51 -26.19
N TYR A 110 -42.22 5.53 -25.70
CA TYR A 110 -40.82 5.30 -26.05
C TYR A 110 -40.61 4.48 -27.34
N GLY A 111 -41.64 4.29 -28.17
CA GLY A 111 -41.57 3.46 -29.39
C GLY A 111 -40.43 3.84 -30.34
N ASP A 112 -40.19 5.14 -30.55
CA ASP A 112 -39.10 5.62 -31.41
C ASP A 112 -37.71 5.34 -30.81
N LEU A 113 -37.58 5.39 -29.49
CA LEU A 113 -36.34 5.05 -28.78
C LEU A 113 -36.04 3.55 -28.93
N ALA A 114 -37.06 2.70 -28.73
CA ALA A 114 -36.90 1.26 -28.87
C ALA A 114 -36.47 0.85 -30.29
N ARG A 115 -37.00 1.55 -31.31
CA ARG A 115 -36.59 1.36 -32.72
C ARG A 115 -35.17 1.87 -32.98
N ALA A 116 -34.83 3.06 -32.51
CA ALA A 116 -33.50 3.64 -32.70
C ALA A 116 -32.37 2.80 -32.07
N HIS A 117 -32.66 2.12 -30.96
CA HIS A 117 -31.71 1.27 -30.24
C HIS A 117 -32.09 -0.22 -30.29
N ALA A 118 -32.71 -0.67 -31.39
CA ALA A 118 -33.20 -2.04 -31.53
C ALA A 118 -32.18 -3.13 -31.15
N PRO A 119 -30.86 -3.02 -31.46
CA PRO A 119 -29.87 -4.02 -31.04
C PRO A 119 -29.75 -4.20 -29.53
N PHE A 120 -30.05 -3.16 -28.73
CA PHE A 120 -30.13 -3.27 -27.27
C PHE A 120 -31.36 -4.09 -26.85
N PHE A 121 -32.53 -3.75 -27.39
CA PHE A 121 -33.81 -4.36 -27.01
C PHE A 121 -33.99 -5.79 -27.52
N LYS A 122 -33.28 -6.19 -28.57
CA LYS A 122 -33.19 -7.59 -29.03
C LYS A 122 -32.40 -8.49 -28.07
N ASN A 123 -31.72 -7.94 -27.07
CA ASN A 123 -30.96 -8.71 -26.08
C ASN A 123 -31.76 -8.86 -24.76
N ASP A 124 -32.32 -10.04 -24.53
CA ASP A 124 -33.14 -10.34 -23.35
C ASP A 124 -32.44 -10.04 -22.02
N LYS A 125 -31.12 -10.24 -21.95
CA LYS A 125 -30.36 -9.93 -20.72
C LYS A 125 -30.28 -8.43 -20.47
N PHE A 126 -30.13 -7.62 -21.51
CA PHE A 126 -30.11 -6.17 -21.39
C PHE A 126 -31.48 -5.62 -21.00
N VAL A 127 -32.54 -6.15 -21.62
CA VAL A 127 -33.93 -5.77 -21.30
C VAL A 127 -34.26 -6.12 -19.85
N ALA A 128 -33.89 -7.32 -19.38
CA ALA A 128 -34.09 -7.72 -17.99
C ALA A 128 -33.30 -6.83 -17.01
N ALA A 129 -32.06 -6.50 -17.33
CA ALA A 129 -31.24 -5.61 -16.51
C ALA A 129 -31.78 -4.17 -16.48
N LEU A 130 -32.26 -3.64 -17.61
CA LEU A 130 -32.88 -2.32 -17.68
C LEU A 130 -34.16 -2.27 -16.84
N LYS A 131 -35.01 -3.31 -16.94
CA LYS A 131 -36.23 -3.42 -16.13
C LYS A 131 -35.94 -3.40 -14.62
N ALA A 132 -34.86 -4.04 -14.20
CA ALA A 132 -34.45 -4.08 -12.79
C ALA A 132 -34.04 -2.71 -12.25
N LEU A 133 -33.77 -1.72 -13.11
CA LEU A 133 -33.41 -0.35 -12.73
C LEU A 133 -34.63 0.58 -12.57
N ASP A 134 -35.85 0.07 -12.64
CA ASP A 134 -37.12 0.80 -12.48
C ASP A 134 -37.21 2.07 -13.35
N VAL A 135 -37.53 1.86 -14.64
CA VAL A 135 -37.48 2.90 -15.69
C VAL A 135 -38.83 3.52 -16.03
N GLY A 136 -39.90 3.18 -15.30
CA GLY A 136 -41.28 3.53 -15.66
C GLY A 136 -41.56 5.04 -15.70
N ASP A 137 -40.95 5.79 -14.77
CA ASP A 137 -41.13 7.24 -14.59
C ASP A 137 -39.92 8.06 -15.08
N ASP A 138 -38.92 7.41 -15.67
CA ASP A 138 -37.73 8.09 -16.16
C ASP A 138 -38.02 8.95 -17.39
N SER A 139 -37.29 10.05 -17.52
CA SER A 139 -37.18 10.82 -18.75
C SER A 139 -36.30 10.11 -19.79
N ARG A 140 -36.43 10.50 -21.07
CA ARG A 140 -35.66 9.92 -22.17
C ARG A 140 -34.13 9.88 -21.91
N PRO A 141 -33.46 10.95 -21.43
CA PRO A 141 -32.03 10.89 -21.13
C PRO A 141 -31.68 9.93 -19.97
N GLN A 142 -32.55 9.80 -18.97
CA GLN A 142 -32.34 8.87 -17.85
C GLN A 142 -32.41 7.42 -18.33
N VAL A 143 -33.37 7.09 -19.21
CA VAL A 143 -33.47 5.76 -19.84
C VAL A 143 -32.21 5.45 -20.65
N LEU A 144 -31.76 6.38 -21.51
CA LEU A 144 -30.55 6.19 -22.33
C LEU A 144 -29.30 5.99 -21.47
N ARG A 145 -29.14 6.76 -20.38
CA ARG A 145 -28.02 6.56 -19.44
C ARG A 145 -28.08 5.19 -18.76
N LYS A 146 -29.26 4.73 -18.35
CA LYS A 146 -29.43 3.38 -17.79
C LYS A 146 -29.11 2.30 -18.83
N MET A 147 -29.46 2.50 -20.11
CA MET A 147 -29.07 1.59 -21.19
C MET A 147 -27.54 1.54 -21.38
N VAL A 148 -26.84 2.68 -21.36
CA VAL A 148 -25.37 2.73 -21.38
C VAL A 148 -24.80 1.95 -20.20
N ALA A 149 -25.28 2.21 -18.98
CA ALA A 149 -24.84 1.52 -17.78
C ALA A 149 -25.03 0.00 -17.84
N VAL A 150 -26.16 -0.47 -18.40
CA VAL A 150 -26.42 -1.89 -18.61
C VAL A 150 -25.42 -2.51 -19.59
N CYS A 151 -25.11 -1.84 -20.70
CA CYS A 151 -24.09 -2.29 -21.66
C CYS A 151 -22.71 -2.44 -20.99
N LEU A 152 -22.36 -1.50 -20.10
CA LEU A 152 -21.06 -1.45 -19.44
C LEU A 152 -20.99 -2.21 -18.10
N LYS A 153 -22.13 -2.72 -17.63
CA LYS A 153 -22.31 -3.35 -16.30
C LYS A 153 -21.88 -2.43 -15.15
N THR A 154 -22.27 -1.17 -15.21
CA THR A 154 -22.03 -0.15 -14.18
C THR A 154 -23.34 0.32 -13.57
N THR A 155 -23.29 1.18 -12.54
CA THR A 155 -24.47 1.98 -12.17
C THR A 155 -24.70 3.08 -13.21
N PRO A 156 -25.91 3.67 -13.30
CA PRO A 156 -26.21 4.79 -14.20
C PRO A 156 -25.61 6.13 -13.71
N ASN A 157 -24.34 6.09 -13.32
CA ASN A 157 -23.53 7.22 -12.94
C ASN A 157 -22.45 7.45 -14.02
N LEU A 158 -22.36 8.69 -14.53
CA LEU A 158 -21.44 9.03 -15.61
C LEU A 158 -19.97 8.74 -15.26
N SER A 159 -19.57 8.98 -14.00
CA SER A 159 -18.21 8.70 -13.54
C SER A 159 -17.89 7.20 -13.54
N GLU A 160 -18.84 6.33 -13.17
CA GLU A 160 -18.62 4.88 -13.24
C GLU A 160 -18.61 4.37 -14.67
N ILE A 161 -19.51 4.88 -15.52
CA ILE A 161 -19.55 4.62 -16.96
C ILE A 161 -18.19 4.93 -17.58
N MET A 162 -17.67 6.14 -17.33
CA MET A 162 -16.39 6.58 -17.88
C MET A 162 -15.22 5.81 -17.27
N GLY A 163 -15.22 5.53 -15.96
CA GLY A 163 -14.21 4.67 -15.33
C GLY A 163 -14.12 3.29 -16.00
N SER A 164 -15.27 2.67 -16.31
CA SER A 164 -15.35 1.37 -16.99
C SER A 164 -14.77 1.39 -18.41
N LEU A 165 -14.96 2.50 -19.14
CA LEU A 165 -14.39 2.70 -20.48
C LEU A 165 -12.88 3.00 -20.42
N LEU A 166 -12.42 3.76 -19.44
CA LEU A 166 -10.99 4.05 -19.23
C LEU A 166 -10.20 2.81 -18.84
N ILE A 167 -10.77 1.92 -18.03
CA ILE A 167 -10.17 0.61 -17.74
C ILE A 167 -10.00 -0.23 -19.02
N GLU A 168 -11.02 -0.24 -19.89
CA GLU A 168 -10.95 -0.95 -21.17
C GLU A 168 -9.88 -0.35 -22.09
N LEU A 169 -9.83 0.98 -22.19
CA LEU A 169 -8.83 1.69 -23.00
C LEU A 169 -7.40 1.41 -22.51
N ALA A 170 -7.18 1.41 -21.19
CA ALA A 170 -5.88 1.07 -20.61
C ALA A 170 -5.45 -0.37 -20.94
N GLY A 171 -6.40 -1.29 -21.10
CA GLY A 171 -6.18 -2.66 -21.56
C GLY A 171 -5.98 -2.80 -23.07
N ALA A 172 -5.93 -1.70 -23.83
CA ALA A 172 -5.90 -1.68 -25.30
C ALA A 172 -7.06 -2.46 -25.94
N GLN A 173 -8.22 -2.43 -25.30
CA GLN A 173 -9.47 -3.06 -25.75
C GLN A 173 -10.48 -1.98 -26.16
N ASP A 174 -11.53 -2.38 -26.88
CA ASP A 174 -12.60 -1.48 -27.34
C ASP A 174 -13.96 -2.19 -27.44
N GLU A 175 -14.13 -3.34 -26.78
CA GLU A 175 -15.33 -4.17 -26.89
C GLU A 175 -16.59 -3.45 -26.41
N LYS A 176 -16.51 -2.72 -25.29
CA LYS A 176 -17.58 -1.92 -24.72
C LYS A 176 -17.89 -0.72 -25.61
N GLN A 177 -16.88 -0.03 -26.15
CA GLN A 177 -17.11 1.05 -27.10
C GLN A 177 -17.84 0.56 -28.36
N ARG A 178 -17.38 -0.56 -28.95
CA ARG A 178 -18.06 -1.22 -30.08
C ARG A 178 -19.47 -1.67 -29.73
N LEU A 179 -19.69 -2.14 -28.49
CA LEU A 179 -21.02 -2.52 -28.00
C LEU A 179 -21.96 -1.30 -27.94
N LEU A 180 -21.49 -0.17 -27.41
CA LEU A 180 -22.30 1.06 -27.35
C LEU A 180 -22.66 1.55 -28.76
N ALA A 181 -21.70 1.59 -29.68
CA ALA A 181 -21.94 1.95 -31.08
C ALA A 181 -22.93 0.99 -31.75
N ARG A 182 -22.79 -0.33 -31.53
CA ARG A 182 -23.75 -1.33 -32.06
C ARG A 182 -25.16 -1.14 -31.50
N CYS A 183 -25.30 -0.67 -30.27
CA CYS A 183 -26.58 -0.33 -29.66
C CYS A 183 -27.06 1.10 -30.01
N GLY A 184 -26.29 1.86 -30.78
CA GLY A 184 -26.59 3.26 -31.14
C GLY A 184 -26.57 4.22 -29.95
N LEU A 185 -25.81 3.92 -28.88
CA LEU A 185 -25.79 4.69 -27.63
C LEU A 185 -24.58 5.63 -27.51
N ASP A 186 -23.65 5.57 -28.46
CA ASP A 186 -22.43 6.37 -28.51
C ASP A 186 -22.73 7.86 -28.69
N ALA A 187 -23.60 8.23 -29.63
CA ALA A 187 -23.98 9.63 -29.83
C ALA A 187 -24.54 10.29 -28.55
N PHE A 188 -25.42 9.58 -27.85
CA PHE A 188 -25.97 10.03 -26.57
C PHE A 188 -24.88 10.23 -25.51
N LEU A 189 -23.91 9.30 -25.42
CA LEU A 189 -22.83 9.41 -24.44
C LEU A 189 -22.00 10.67 -24.69
N TRP A 190 -21.67 10.98 -25.95
CA TRP A 190 -20.91 12.18 -26.29
C TRP A 190 -21.68 13.47 -26.04
N GLU A 191 -22.98 13.53 -26.41
CA GLU A 191 -23.86 14.66 -26.06
C GLU A 191 -23.97 14.85 -24.54
N GLU A 192 -24.00 13.75 -23.78
CA GLU A 192 -24.04 13.81 -22.32
C GLU A 192 -22.74 14.40 -21.74
N LEU A 193 -21.59 14.00 -22.28
CA LEU A 193 -20.27 14.50 -21.89
C LEU A 193 -20.07 15.97 -22.30
N GLU A 194 -20.56 16.39 -23.46
CA GLU A 194 -20.58 17.79 -23.87
C GLU A 194 -21.40 18.63 -22.89
N ARG A 195 -22.63 18.20 -22.59
CA ARG A 195 -23.55 18.93 -21.69
C ARG A 195 -23.02 18.99 -20.25
N THR A 196 -22.43 17.89 -19.76
CA THR A 196 -22.04 17.75 -18.35
C THR A 196 -20.63 18.25 -18.10
N TRP A 197 -19.69 18.00 -19.00
CA TRP A 197 -18.27 18.29 -18.82
C TRP A 197 -17.74 19.40 -19.72
N GLY A 198 -18.51 19.84 -20.72
CA GLY A 198 -18.04 20.79 -21.74
C GLY A 198 -17.13 20.17 -22.79
N TYR A 199 -17.04 18.83 -22.85
CA TYR A 199 -16.17 18.14 -23.81
C TYR A 199 -16.73 18.24 -25.23
N THR A 200 -15.96 18.87 -26.12
CA THR A 200 -16.29 19.05 -27.54
C THR A 200 -15.14 18.57 -28.40
N SER A 201 -15.44 17.79 -29.45
CA SER A 201 -14.43 17.22 -30.34
C SER A 201 -15.06 16.92 -31.70
N GLU A 202 -14.31 17.12 -32.80
CA GLU A 202 -14.76 16.77 -34.14
C GLU A 202 -14.85 15.24 -34.34
N THR A 203 -13.99 14.49 -33.65
CA THR A 203 -13.93 13.03 -33.69
C THR A 203 -13.86 12.49 -32.25
N PRO A 204 -14.98 12.52 -31.50
CA PRO A 204 -14.97 12.18 -30.09
C PRO A 204 -14.56 10.73 -29.88
N SER A 205 -13.65 10.51 -28.93
CA SER A 205 -13.22 9.17 -28.54
C SER A 205 -12.80 9.16 -27.08
N VAL A 206 -12.81 7.98 -26.45
CA VAL A 206 -12.37 7.85 -25.04
C VAL A 206 -10.90 8.24 -24.92
N LYS A 207 -10.07 7.96 -25.94
CA LYS A 207 -8.66 8.38 -25.96
C LYS A 207 -8.53 9.91 -25.99
N ASP A 208 -9.25 10.57 -26.88
CA ASP A 208 -9.21 12.04 -27.01
C ASP A 208 -9.70 12.74 -25.73
N LEU A 209 -10.79 12.25 -25.13
CA LEU A 209 -11.26 12.74 -23.84
C LEU A 209 -10.21 12.55 -22.73
N THR A 210 -9.52 11.40 -22.70
CA THR A 210 -8.47 11.12 -21.72
C THR A 210 -7.31 12.12 -21.84
N LEU A 211 -6.86 12.36 -23.07
CA LEU A 211 -5.82 13.36 -23.37
C LEU A 211 -6.28 14.76 -22.97
N THR A 212 -7.52 15.13 -23.31
CA THR A 212 -8.10 16.44 -22.96
C THR A 212 -8.21 16.62 -21.44
N LEU A 213 -8.67 15.61 -20.70
CA LEU A 213 -8.75 15.64 -19.24
C LEU A 213 -7.37 15.84 -18.60
N LEU A 214 -6.38 15.03 -18.98
CA LEU A 214 -5.03 15.09 -18.43
C LEU A 214 -4.31 16.38 -18.81
N ARG A 215 -4.46 16.84 -20.06
CA ARG A 215 -3.93 18.13 -20.52
C ARG A 215 -4.53 19.29 -19.73
N THR A 216 -5.84 19.29 -19.52
CA THR A 216 -6.54 20.34 -18.75
C THR A 216 -6.14 20.31 -17.29
N GLY A 217 -6.06 19.11 -16.68
CA GLY A 217 -5.64 18.94 -15.30
C GLY A 217 -4.21 19.43 -15.08
N TYR A 218 -3.29 19.07 -15.98
CA TYR A 218 -1.90 19.54 -15.93
C TYR A 218 -1.80 21.05 -16.11
N ALA A 219 -2.45 21.59 -17.15
CA ALA A 219 -2.51 23.03 -17.41
C ALA A 219 -3.07 23.81 -16.21
N THR A 220 -4.10 23.29 -15.55
CA THR A 220 -4.65 23.87 -14.32
C THR A 220 -3.61 23.89 -13.20
N GLY A 221 -2.88 22.79 -13.01
CA GLY A 221 -1.84 22.67 -12.00
C GLY A 221 -0.68 23.66 -12.21
N VAL A 222 -0.23 23.82 -13.46
CA VAL A 222 0.89 24.73 -13.80
C VAL A 222 0.46 26.18 -14.07
N GLY A 223 -0.83 26.51 -13.91
CA GLY A 223 -1.36 27.86 -14.11
C GLY A 223 -1.49 28.31 -15.56
N ASP A 224 -1.54 27.40 -16.53
CA ASP A 224 -1.76 27.69 -17.96
C ASP A 224 -3.26 27.89 -18.26
N VAL A 225 -3.72 29.12 -18.03
CA VAL A 225 -5.12 29.53 -18.22
C VAL A 225 -5.57 29.44 -19.69
N GLU A 226 -4.65 29.63 -20.65
CA GLU A 226 -4.99 29.61 -22.07
C GLU A 226 -5.33 28.19 -22.52
N THR A 227 -4.49 27.22 -22.16
CA THR A 227 -4.77 25.81 -22.43
C THR A 227 -6.05 25.35 -21.75
N VAL A 228 -6.28 25.71 -20.47
CA VAL A 228 -7.52 25.36 -19.77
C VAL A 228 -8.74 25.90 -20.52
N ARG A 229 -8.73 27.16 -20.93
CA ARG A 229 -9.84 27.75 -21.70
C ARG A 229 -10.04 27.06 -23.05
N SER A 230 -8.95 26.69 -23.73
CA SER A 230 -9.01 26.07 -25.06
C SER A 230 -9.69 24.70 -25.06
N THR A 231 -9.63 23.98 -23.95
CA THR A 231 -10.19 22.61 -23.84
C THR A 231 -11.69 22.59 -23.61
N GLY A 232 -12.27 23.70 -23.14
CA GLY A 232 -13.71 23.81 -22.84
C GLY A 232 -14.18 23.03 -21.61
N LEU A 233 -13.31 22.24 -20.96
CA LEU A 233 -13.69 21.41 -19.82
C LEU A 233 -14.00 22.24 -18.57
N ASN A 234 -15.06 21.84 -17.87
CA ASN A 234 -15.50 22.50 -16.63
C ASN A 234 -14.90 21.86 -15.36
N VAL A 235 -15.26 22.41 -14.20
CA VAL A 235 -14.78 21.93 -12.88
C VAL A 235 -15.24 20.50 -12.60
N GLU A 236 -16.44 20.12 -13.02
CA GLU A 236 -16.99 18.77 -12.81
C GLU A 236 -16.17 17.69 -13.53
N ALA A 237 -15.62 18.02 -14.72
CA ALA A 237 -14.71 17.14 -15.45
C ALA A 237 -13.38 16.92 -14.70
N LEU A 238 -12.84 17.98 -14.10
CA LEU A 238 -11.61 17.91 -13.29
C LEU A 238 -11.84 17.20 -11.95
N ASP A 239 -13.02 17.37 -11.36
CA ASP A 239 -13.44 16.59 -10.20
C ASP A 239 -13.49 15.10 -10.56
N PHE A 240 -14.07 14.74 -11.70
CA PHE A 240 -14.04 13.36 -12.19
C PHE A 240 -12.61 12.83 -12.32
N LEU A 241 -11.68 13.60 -12.92
CA LEU A 241 -10.27 13.20 -13.04
C LEU A 241 -9.65 12.86 -11.68
N ARG A 242 -9.84 13.73 -10.67
CA ARG A 242 -9.33 13.50 -9.31
C ARG A 242 -9.95 12.27 -8.64
N HIS A 243 -11.26 12.07 -8.79
CA HIS A 243 -11.93 10.88 -8.26
C HIS A 243 -11.49 9.61 -8.98
N TRP A 244 -11.27 9.68 -10.29
CA TRP A 244 -10.79 8.57 -11.10
C TRP A 244 -9.38 8.15 -10.67
N GLN A 245 -8.45 9.10 -10.53
CA GLN A 245 -7.09 8.88 -10.03
C GLN A 245 -7.06 8.22 -8.64
N ASN A 246 -7.88 8.73 -7.70
CA ASN A 246 -7.86 8.28 -6.31
C ASN A 246 -8.70 7.02 -6.03
N ASN A 247 -9.39 6.48 -7.04
CA ASN A 247 -10.15 5.24 -6.88
C ASN A 247 -9.23 4.02 -7.00
N ARG A 248 -9.21 3.19 -5.95
CA ARG A 248 -8.37 1.99 -5.84
C ARG A 248 -8.54 1.00 -7.00
N HIS A 249 -9.72 0.93 -7.63
CA HIS A 249 -9.99 0.05 -8.77
C HIS A 249 -9.44 0.60 -10.09
N ASN A 250 -9.23 1.92 -10.17
CA ASN A 250 -8.82 2.62 -11.39
C ASN A 250 -7.32 2.89 -11.44
N GLY A 251 -6.59 2.79 -10.32
CA GLY A 251 -5.20 3.23 -10.21
C GLY A 251 -4.25 2.61 -11.26
N ALA A 252 -4.42 1.33 -11.61
CA ALA A 252 -3.63 0.70 -12.68
C ALA A 252 -3.95 1.31 -14.05
N ALA A 253 -5.23 1.47 -14.37
CA ALA A 253 -5.67 2.08 -15.63
C ALA A 253 -5.23 3.54 -15.75
N PHE A 254 -5.34 4.31 -14.65
CA PHE A 254 -4.85 5.68 -14.59
C PHE A 254 -3.36 5.75 -14.86
N ALA A 255 -2.54 4.91 -14.21
CA ALA A 255 -1.09 4.92 -14.41
C ALA A 255 -0.69 4.61 -15.87
N THR A 256 -1.35 3.64 -16.51
CA THR A 256 -1.12 3.32 -17.92
C THR A 256 -1.48 4.48 -18.84
N LEU A 257 -2.68 5.05 -18.65
CA LEU A 257 -3.18 6.13 -19.50
C LEU A 257 -2.43 7.45 -19.27
N SER A 258 -2.06 7.75 -18.04
CA SER A 258 -1.24 8.94 -17.74
C SER A 258 0.16 8.82 -18.34
N ALA A 259 0.78 7.63 -18.29
CA ALA A 259 2.07 7.41 -18.97
C ALA A 259 1.98 7.61 -20.48
N GLN A 260 0.93 7.08 -21.13
CA GLN A 260 0.70 7.29 -22.57
C GLN A 260 0.46 8.78 -22.89
N ALA A 261 -0.38 9.44 -22.11
CA ALA A 261 -0.66 10.86 -22.28
C ALA A 261 0.57 11.73 -22.03
N ALA A 262 1.46 11.35 -21.11
CA ALA A 262 2.70 12.06 -20.86
C ALA A 262 3.60 12.09 -22.11
N THR A 263 3.63 11.01 -22.88
CA THR A 263 4.32 10.94 -24.18
C THR A 263 3.59 11.76 -25.24
N ASP A 264 2.27 11.57 -25.39
CA ASP A 264 1.48 12.27 -26.43
C ASP A 264 1.46 13.80 -26.23
N LEU A 265 1.58 14.28 -24.98
CA LEU A 265 1.59 15.70 -24.62
C LEU A 265 2.99 16.29 -24.44
N ASP A 266 4.06 15.51 -24.65
CA ASP A 266 5.46 15.90 -24.45
C ASP A 266 5.72 16.56 -23.07
N ILE A 267 5.17 15.95 -22.01
CA ILE A 267 5.24 16.48 -20.64
C ILE A 267 6.70 16.60 -20.18
N GLU A 268 7.57 15.67 -20.58
CA GLU A 268 8.99 15.67 -20.20
C GLU A 268 9.69 16.97 -20.62
N ALA A 269 9.45 17.46 -21.83
CA ALA A 269 10.06 18.70 -22.33
C ALA A 269 9.56 19.94 -21.57
N ASP A 270 8.28 19.97 -21.17
CA ASP A 270 7.74 21.06 -20.36
C ASP A 270 8.33 21.06 -18.93
N LEU A 271 8.45 19.88 -18.31
CA LEU A 271 9.01 19.72 -16.94
C LEU A 271 10.44 20.23 -16.80
N GLN A 272 11.23 20.25 -17.88
CA GLN A 272 12.58 20.82 -17.88
C GLN A 272 12.57 22.34 -17.64
N ARG A 273 11.46 23.02 -17.92
CA ARG A 273 11.31 24.48 -17.78
C ARG A 273 10.60 24.90 -16.49
N ARG A 274 10.04 23.94 -15.75
CA ARG A 274 9.28 24.18 -14.51
C ARG A 274 10.20 24.21 -13.30
N SER A 275 9.85 25.06 -12.32
CA SER A 275 10.50 25.09 -11.02
C SER A 275 9.96 23.98 -10.11
N LEU A 276 10.64 23.74 -8.98
CA LEU A 276 10.16 22.79 -7.99
C LEU A 276 8.79 23.20 -7.44
N ASP A 277 8.61 24.49 -7.12
CA ASP A 277 7.40 25.03 -6.53
C ASP A 277 6.17 24.87 -7.44
N ASP A 278 6.38 24.96 -8.76
CA ASP A 278 5.32 24.73 -9.76
C ASP A 278 4.81 23.28 -9.74
N LEU A 279 5.63 22.33 -9.29
CA LEU A 279 5.40 20.89 -9.46
C LEU A 279 4.90 20.21 -8.18
N VAL A 280 5.25 20.72 -7.00
CA VAL A 280 4.97 20.06 -5.70
C VAL A 280 3.50 19.68 -5.54
N GLY A 281 2.59 20.53 -6.03
CA GLY A 281 1.13 20.33 -5.94
C GLY A 281 0.50 19.48 -7.04
N ILE A 282 1.28 18.90 -7.96
CA ILE A 282 0.75 18.18 -9.13
C ILE A 282 1.19 16.71 -9.09
N ASP A 283 0.26 15.79 -9.30
CA ASP A 283 0.54 14.34 -9.24
C ASP A 283 -0.15 13.52 -10.34
N LEU A 284 -0.46 14.16 -11.48
CA LEU A 284 -1.02 13.47 -12.66
C LEU A 284 0.04 12.61 -13.38
N PHE A 285 1.23 13.20 -13.49
CA PHE A 285 2.49 12.73 -14.08
C PHE A 285 3.40 11.86 -13.19
N GLU A 286 3.72 10.59 -13.50
CA GLU A 286 4.86 9.92 -12.83
C GLU A 286 6.17 10.72 -13.01
N LEU A 287 6.35 11.30 -14.20
CA LEU A 287 7.51 12.13 -14.54
C LEU A 287 7.66 13.32 -13.58
N ILE A 288 6.58 13.79 -12.97
CA ILE A 288 6.62 14.88 -12.00
C ILE A 288 7.36 14.44 -10.74
N ASP A 289 7.03 13.27 -10.17
CA ASP A 289 7.76 12.75 -9.00
C ASP A 289 9.23 12.47 -9.30
N ARG A 290 9.54 11.97 -10.49
CA ARG A 290 10.95 11.80 -10.93
C ARG A 290 11.69 13.14 -10.97
N ARG A 291 11.05 14.18 -11.51
CA ARG A 291 11.62 15.53 -11.60
C ARG A 291 11.81 16.16 -10.21
N ILE A 292 10.80 16.05 -9.34
CA ILE A 292 10.84 16.54 -7.96
C ILE A 292 11.98 15.84 -7.21
N LEU A 293 12.06 14.51 -7.24
CA LEU A 293 13.12 13.76 -6.56
C LEU A 293 14.52 14.14 -7.05
N HIS A 294 14.72 14.23 -8.37
CA HIS A 294 16.01 14.65 -8.92
C HIS A 294 16.41 16.05 -8.44
N GLU A 295 15.45 16.99 -8.39
CA GLU A 295 15.71 18.34 -7.92
C GLU A 295 15.95 18.40 -6.40
N LEU A 296 15.21 17.62 -5.60
CA LEU A 296 15.43 17.53 -4.17
C LEU A 296 16.81 16.94 -3.84
N VAL A 297 17.19 15.82 -4.47
CA VAL A 297 18.53 15.22 -4.32
C VAL A 297 19.60 16.26 -4.63
N ARG A 298 19.50 16.91 -5.79
CA ARG A 298 20.46 17.91 -6.23
C ARG A 298 20.55 19.06 -5.23
N ARG A 299 19.41 19.66 -4.85
CA ARG A 299 19.39 20.83 -3.97
C ARG A 299 19.85 20.52 -2.54
N VAL A 300 19.54 19.33 -2.01
CA VAL A 300 20.03 18.88 -0.70
C VAL A 300 21.53 18.61 -0.76
N ALA A 301 22.03 17.92 -1.79
CA ALA A 301 23.46 17.67 -1.98
C ALA A 301 24.26 18.98 -2.13
N ASP A 302 23.72 19.94 -2.90
CA ASP A 302 24.27 21.28 -3.09
C ASP A 302 24.09 22.19 -1.85
N ARG A 303 23.40 21.72 -0.80
CA ARG A 303 23.04 22.49 0.41
C ARG A 303 22.31 23.81 0.12
N THR A 304 21.43 23.81 -0.87
CA THR A 304 20.60 24.96 -1.29
C THR A 304 19.12 24.83 -0.91
N LEU A 305 18.75 23.74 -0.25
CA LEU A 305 17.43 23.49 0.32
C LEU A 305 17.60 23.09 1.79
N ASP A 306 16.93 23.80 2.70
CA ASP A 306 16.92 23.47 4.12
C ASP A 306 16.03 22.25 4.42
N ALA A 307 16.25 21.61 5.57
CA ALA A 307 15.55 20.38 5.89
C ALA A 307 14.05 20.59 6.14
N ALA A 308 13.64 21.75 6.67
CA ALA A 308 12.23 22.03 6.94
C ALA A 308 11.43 22.18 5.64
N THR A 309 11.97 22.87 4.64
CA THR A 309 11.36 22.96 3.32
C THR A 309 11.35 21.58 2.63
N CYS A 310 12.43 20.81 2.74
CA CYS A 310 12.48 19.43 2.22
C CYS A 310 11.39 18.54 2.83
N GLU A 311 11.25 18.57 4.16
CA GLU A 311 10.24 17.81 4.91
C GLU A 311 8.81 18.23 4.51
N ALA A 312 8.55 19.53 4.34
CA ALA A 312 7.26 20.03 3.88
C ALA A 312 6.90 19.50 2.49
N ILE A 313 7.87 19.44 1.57
CA ILE A 313 7.68 18.87 0.23
C ILE A 313 7.41 17.38 0.34
N VAL A 314 8.23 16.62 1.06
CA VAL A 314 8.07 15.17 1.26
C VAL A 314 6.71 14.84 1.89
N HIS A 315 6.28 15.63 2.89
CA HIS A 315 4.97 15.50 3.51
C HIS A 315 3.84 15.72 2.50
N SER A 316 3.91 16.79 1.69
CA SER A 316 2.94 17.04 0.61
C SER A 316 2.90 15.86 -0.37
N ARG A 317 4.06 15.36 -0.80
CA ARG A 317 4.16 14.22 -1.72
C ARG A 317 3.66 12.92 -1.11
N SER A 318 3.72 12.74 0.21
CA SER A 318 3.21 11.53 0.89
C SER A 318 1.71 11.28 0.69
N GLN A 319 0.96 12.32 0.30
CA GLN A 319 -0.47 12.25 0.01
C GLN A 319 -0.77 12.08 -1.49
N SER A 320 0.25 12.15 -2.34
CA SER A 320 0.10 12.05 -3.79
C SER A 320 -0.16 10.62 -4.24
N PHE A 321 -0.77 10.51 -5.42
CA PHE A 321 -1.06 9.23 -6.03
C PHE A 321 0.19 8.36 -6.21
N TRP A 322 1.37 8.91 -6.55
CA TRP A 322 2.55 8.09 -6.89
C TRP A 322 3.36 7.60 -5.69
N PHE A 323 3.18 8.19 -4.49
CA PHE A 323 4.06 7.96 -3.34
C PHE A 323 4.16 6.49 -2.90
N ASP A 324 3.00 5.86 -2.65
CA ASP A 324 2.91 4.45 -2.29
C ASP A 324 1.61 3.84 -2.86
N ARG A 325 1.75 3.00 -3.91
CA ARG A 325 0.61 2.41 -4.62
C ARG A 325 0.60 0.89 -4.53
N PRO A 326 -0.58 0.26 -4.43
CA PRO A 326 -0.67 -1.19 -4.41
C PRO A 326 -0.04 -1.90 -5.61
N SER A 327 -0.03 -1.29 -6.79
CA SER A 327 0.55 -1.87 -8.01
C SER A 327 2.08 -1.79 -8.05
N HIS A 328 2.68 -0.81 -7.36
CA HIS A 328 4.12 -0.59 -7.27
C HIS A 328 4.44 -0.07 -5.85
N PRO A 329 4.32 -0.93 -4.82
CA PRO A 329 4.42 -0.51 -3.43
C PRO A 329 5.81 0.09 -3.18
N ASN A 330 5.83 1.17 -2.42
CA ASN A 330 7.03 1.88 -1.98
C ASN A 330 7.97 2.46 -3.06
N GLN A 331 7.56 2.51 -4.34
CA GLN A 331 8.40 3.00 -5.45
C GLN A 331 8.99 4.39 -5.19
N TYR A 332 8.17 5.31 -4.65
CA TYR A 332 8.56 6.70 -4.38
C TYR A 332 8.72 6.98 -2.88
N LEU A 333 8.11 6.19 -2.00
CA LEU A 333 8.26 6.29 -0.55
C LEU A 333 9.73 6.31 -0.12
N HIS A 334 10.52 5.31 -0.55
CA HIS A 334 11.90 5.17 -0.10
C HIS A 334 12.82 6.30 -0.60
N PRO A 335 12.82 6.67 -1.90
CA PRO A 335 13.58 7.84 -2.36
C PRO A 335 13.26 9.13 -1.62
N TYR A 336 11.99 9.45 -1.39
CA TYR A 336 11.61 10.67 -0.68
C TYR A 336 12.08 10.66 0.78
N ARG A 337 11.93 9.52 1.48
CA ARG A 337 12.42 9.37 2.86
C ARG A 337 13.94 9.41 2.96
N ALA A 338 14.66 8.87 1.98
CA ALA A 338 16.12 8.96 1.92
C ALA A 338 16.58 10.42 1.82
N VAL A 339 15.99 11.20 0.92
CA VAL A 339 16.29 12.63 0.77
C VAL A 339 15.99 13.40 2.06
N GLU A 340 14.84 13.17 2.69
CA GLU A 340 14.45 13.78 3.97
C GLU A 340 15.48 13.48 5.06
N CYS A 341 15.88 12.21 5.21
CA CYS A 341 16.89 11.80 6.19
C CYS A 341 18.23 12.49 5.94
N ALA A 342 18.68 12.59 4.68
CA ALA A 342 19.91 13.28 4.33
C ALA A 342 19.85 14.78 4.68
N ALA A 343 18.75 15.46 4.33
CA ALA A 343 18.58 16.88 4.61
C ALA A 343 18.61 17.15 6.13
N GLN A 344 17.90 16.34 6.91
CA GLN A 344 17.87 16.45 8.37
C GLN A 344 19.25 16.16 8.98
N PHE A 345 19.95 15.11 8.52
CA PHE A 345 21.30 14.80 8.97
C PHE A 345 22.27 15.97 8.75
N LEU A 346 22.28 16.54 7.54
CA LEU A 346 23.17 17.65 7.18
C LEU A 346 22.92 18.89 8.06
N GLN A 347 21.66 19.29 8.24
CA GLN A 347 21.30 20.44 9.06
C GLN A 347 21.61 20.22 10.54
N MET A 348 21.35 19.01 11.06
CA MET A 348 21.66 18.67 12.45
C MET A 348 23.16 18.68 12.70
N LEU A 349 23.96 18.12 11.79
CA LEU A 349 25.41 18.09 11.95
C LEU A 349 26.01 19.51 12.00
N ASP A 350 25.55 20.42 11.13
CA ASP A 350 26.01 21.81 11.08
C ASP A 350 25.72 22.58 12.39
N THR A 351 24.72 22.14 13.17
CA THR A 351 24.28 22.82 14.41
C THR A 351 24.68 22.08 15.69
N THR A 352 25.24 20.88 15.59
CA THR A 352 25.55 20.03 16.74
C THR A 352 26.88 20.41 17.38
N ASP A 353 26.87 20.72 18.68
CA ASP A 353 28.10 20.80 19.49
C ASP A 353 28.53 19.40 19.93
N LEU A 354 29.63 18.89 19.37
CA LEU A 354 30.21 17.60 19.73
C LEU A 354 31.19 17.69 20.92
N THR A 355 31.15 18.75 21.73
CA THR A 355 32.09 18.92 22.84
C THR A 355 31.78 17.96 23.99
N VAL A 356 32.77 17.13 24.34
CA VAL A 356 32.70 16.21 25.48
C VAL A 356 33.49 16.79 26.65
N ARG A 357 32.80 17.20 27.72
CA ARG A 357 33.41 17.82 28.92
C ARG A 357 33.67 16.79 30.02
N SER A 358 32.84 15.77 30.08
CA SER A 358 33.00 14.59 30.94
C SER A 358 32.30 13.41 30.29
N LEU A 359 32.67 12.18 30.68
CA LEU A 359 32.04 10.98 30.12
C LEU A 359 30.53 10.94 30.42
N ARG A 360 30.13 11.32 31.64
CA ARG A 360 28.72 11.47 32.05
C ARG A 360 27.98 12.44 31.12
N GLN A 361 28.51 13.66 30.95
CA GLN A 361 27.89 14.66 30.08
C GLN A 361 27.87 14.20 28.61
N GLY A 362 28.87 13.46 28.17
CA GLY A 362 28.90 12.87 26.84
C GLY A 362 27.76 11.85 26.62
N VAL A 363 27.50 10.97 27.59
CA VAL A 363 26.33 10.06 27.54
C VAL A 363 25.03 10.85 27.53
N ASP A 364 24.91 11.85 28.41
CA ASP A 364 23.69 12.67 28.50
C ASP A 364 23.44 13.44 27.17
N GLN A 365 24.49 13.97 26.53
CA GLN A 365 24.37 14.63 25.22
C GLN A 365 24.03 13.65 24.09
N TYR A 366 24.63 12.46 24.11
CA TYR A 366 24.28 11.44 23.13
C TYR A 366 22.81 11.07 23.24
N ALA A 367 22.33 10.79 24.46
CA ALA A 367 20.97 10.39 24.73
C ALA A 367 19.93 11.49 24.45
N ALA A 368 20.31 12.76 24.57
CA ALA A 368 19.43 13.89 24.32
C ALA A 368 19.42 14.35 22.85
N HIS A 369 20.56 14.29 22.15
CA HIS A 369 20.71 14.94 20.83
C HIS A 369 21.49 14.11 19.81
N TRP A 370 22.67 13.58 20.15
CA TRP A 370 23.55 13.02 19.11
C TRP A 370 23.08 11.68 18.53
N TYR A 371 22.24 10.94 19.26
CA TYR A 371 21.64 9.71 18.74
C TYR A 371 20.87 9.93 17.43
N LEU A 372 20.30 11.12 17.24
CA LEU A 372 19.55 11.46 16.03
C LEU A 372 20.43 11.45 14.78
N LEU A 373 21.73 11.77 14.89
CA LEU A 373 22.65 11.71 13.76
C LEU A 373 22.87 10.26 13.30
N ASP A 374 23.08 9.32 14.24
CA ASP A 374 23.14 7.89 13.94
C ASP A 374 21.82 7.40 13.34
N GLN A 375 20.67 7.81 13.90
CA GLN A 375 19.35 7.41 13.44
C GLN A 375 19.08 7.86 12.01
N ARG A 376 19.35 9.13 11.68
CA ARG A 376 19.16 9.66 10.31
C ARG A 376 20.12 9.06 9.31
N TYR A 377 21.37 8.81 9.71
CA TYR A 377 22.33 8.09 8.90
C TYR A 377 21.87 6.66 8.56
N ARG A 378 21.43 5.90 9.58
CA ARG A 378 20.86 4.56 9.39
C ARG A 378 19.66 4.58 8.45
N GLN A 379 18.70 5.46 8.72
CA GLN A 379 17.46 5.56 7.95
C GLN A 379 17.72 5.95 6.50
N LEU A 380 18.67 6.86 6.24
CA LEU A 380 19.13 7.19 4.89
C LEU A 380 19.61 5.93 4.14
N ILE A 381 20.50 5.14 4.75
CA ILE A 381 21.06 3.94 4.10
C ILE A 381 19.98 2.89 3.88
N TYR A 382 19.12 2.66 4.88
CA TYR A 382 17.97 1.76 4.75
C TYR A 382 17.07 2.18 3.58
N HIS A 383 16.59 3.44 3.57
CA HIS A 383 15.71 3.92 2.52
C HIS A 383 16.40 3.93 1.16
N SER A 384 17.69 4.27 1.09
CA SER A 384 18.44 4.21 -0.17
C SER A 384 18.50 2.79 -0.74
N ARG A 385 18.81 1.80 0.10
CA ARG A 385 18.84 0.37 -0.27
C ARG A 385 17.46 -0.11 -0.74
N GLN A 386 16.41 0.17 0.05
CA GLN A 386 15.04 -0.25 -0.29
C GLN A 386 14.48 0.46 -1.53
N SER A 387 14.99 1.64 -1.88
CA SER A 387 14.56 2.36 -3.08
C SER A 387 14.93 1.65 -4.39
N GLY A 388 16.03 0.89 -4.41
CA GLY A 388 16.58 0.35 -5.65
C GLY A 388 17.07 1.41 -6.65
N LEU A 389 17.25 2.68 -6.22
CA LEU A 389 17.70 3.80 -7.06
C LEU A 389 19.10 4.32 -6.64
N PRO A 390 20.16 3.48 -6.66
CA PRO A 390 21.47 3.85 -6.14
C PRO A 390 22.08 5.05 -6.89
N THR A 391 21.89 5.15 -8.21
CA THR A 391 22.44 6.25 -9.01
C THR A 391 21.81 7.60 -8.67
N LEU A 392 20.50 7.63 -8.41
CA LEU A 392 19.80 8.85 -8.03
C LEU A 392 20.29 9.36 -6.68
N LEU A 393 20.45 8.47 -5.70
CA LEU A 393 20.77 8.83 -4.32
C LEU A 393 22.27 8.90 -4.01
N ALA A 394 23.13 8.45 -4.92
CA ALA A 394 24.59 8.39 -4.73
C ALA A 394 25.21 9.71 -4.23
N PRO A 395 24.85 10.91 -4.77
CA PRO A 395 25.44 12.16 -4.29
C PRO A 395 25.18 12.43 -2.80
N LEU A 396 23.98 12.09 -2.32
CA LEU A 396 23.61 12.24 -0.91
C LEU A 396 24.32 11.21 -0.04
N LEU A 397 24.34 9.95 -0.48
CA LEU A 397 25.03 8.88 0.25
C LEU A 397 26.51 9.20 0.43
N GLU A 398 27.21 9.60 -0.63
CA GLU A 398 28.63 9.92 -0.57
C GLU A 398 28.90 11.11 0.36
N GLN A 399 28.11 12.18 0.26
CA GLN A 399 28.28 13.35 1.10
C GLN A 399 28.00 13.05 2.57
N VAL A 400 26.89 12.38 2.88
CA VAL A 400 26.53 12.02 4.25
C VAL A 400 27.51 11.03 4.84
N GLU A 401 27.96 10.01 4.09
CA GLU A 401 28.99 9.06 4.54
C GLU A 401 30.29 9.77 4.93
N ASN A 402 30.78 10.67 4.06
CA ASN A 402 32.00 11.41 4.33
C ASN A 402 31.90 12.28 5.59
N LEU A 403 30.76 12.92 5.81
CA LEU A 403 30.52 13.76 6.98
C LEU A 403 30.33 12.94 8.25
N TYR A 404 29.59 11.83 8.15
CA TYR A 404 29.37 10.92 9.26
C TYR A 404 30.68 10.33 9.77
N SER A 405 31.54 9.78 8.91
CA SER A 405 32.81 9.20 9.33
C SER A 405 33.79 10.26 9.85
N ASN A 406 33.97 11.37 9.13
CA ASN A 406 35.08 12.30 9.40
C ASN A 406 34.72 13.45 10.35
N GLN A 407 33.48 13.94 10.34
CA GLN A 407 33.07 15.08 11.18
C GLN A 407 32.31 14.65 12.42
N PHE A 408 31.48 13.60 12.33
CA PHE A 408 30.75 13.10 13.48
C PHE A 408 31.56 12.05 14.25
N LEU A 409 31.79 10.86 13.68
CA LEU A 409 32.41 9.75 14.40
C LEU A 409 33.84 10.04 14.82
N LEU A 410 34.71 10.49 13.91
CA LEU A 410 36.11 10.76 14.23
C LEU A 410 36.25 11.85 15.30
N THR A 411 35.56 12.99 15.14
CA THR A 411 35.58 14.10 16.11
C THR A 411 35.09 13.65 17.49
N LEU A 412 33.99 12.90 17.53
CA LEU A 412 33.43 12.42 18.79
C LEU A 412 34.38 11.41 19.45
N ASN A 413 34.95 10.49 18.66
CA ASN A 413 35.91 9.50 19.13
C ASN A 413 37.15 10.16 19.74
N ASP A 414 37.78 11.12 19.07
CA ASP A 414 39.00 11.79 19.57
C ASP A 414 38.75 12.52 20.91
N ARG A 415 37.61 13.20 21.00
CA ARG A 415 37.19 13.93 22.22
C ARG A 415 36.86 12.97 23.36
N TRP A 416 36.19 11.87 23.04
CA TRP A 416 35.85 10.83 24.01
C TRP A 416 37.09 10.08 24.50
N GLN A 417 37.99 9.71 23.60
CA GLN A 417 39.23 8.99 23.89
C GLN A 417 40.13 9.76 24.85
N THR A 418 40.26 11.08 24.66
CA THR A 418 41.03 11.96 25.55
C THR A 418 40.56 11.90 27.02
N LEU A 419 39.28 11.62 27.25
CA LEU A 419 38.72 11.42 28.57
C LEU A 419 38.89 9.97 29.05
N LEU A 420 38.65 8.98 28.17
CA LEU A 420 38.84 7.55 28.48
C LEU A 420 40.27 7.21 28.88
N ASP A 421 41.28 7.88 28.31
CA ASP A 421 42.69 7.65 28.66
C ASP A 421 42.97 7.87 30.14
N LYS A 422 42.16 8.72 30.80
CA LYS A 422 42.27 9.07 32.23
C LYS A 422 41.40 8.21 33.13
N VAL A 423 40.65 7.26 32.57
CA VAL A 423 39.78 6.37 33.32
C VAL A 423 40.56 5.15 33.78
N ASP A 424 40.52 4.89 35.08
CA ASP A 424 41.11 3.70 35.69
C ASP A 424 40.05 2.70 36.19
N GLU A 425 38.76 3.04 36.17
CA GLU A 425 37.65 2.16 36.55
C GLU A 425 36.45 2.36 35.62
N TRP A 426 35.83 1.25 35.19
CA TRP A 426 34.65 1.20 34.33
C TRP A 426 33.58 0.31 34.98
N PRO A 427 32.29 0.69 34.94
CA PRO A 427 31.67 1.82 34.23
C PRO A 427 31.87 3.16 34.94
N VAL A 428 31.62 4.24 34.20
CA VAL A 428 31.69 5.61 34.72
C VAL A 428 30.59 5.85 35.76
N HIS A 429 30.95 6.42 36.91
CA HIS A 429 29.99 6.77 37.95
C HIS A 429 28.90 7.73 37.47
N GLY A 430 27.66 7.48 37.95
CA GLY A 430 26.52 8.35 37.71
C GLY A 430 25.76 8.10 36.40
N VAL A 431 26.17 7.10 35.61
CA VAL A 431 25.38 6.58 34.49
C VAL A 431 24.93 5.17 34.84
N SER A 432 23.69 4.81 34.50
CA SER A 432 23.17 3.46 34.69
C SER A 432 24.08 2.44 34.02
N ALA A 433 24.61 1.51 34.81
CA ALA A 433 25.49 0.47 34.32
C ALA A 433 24.74 -0.84 34.10
N GLN A 434 25.08 -1.55 33.03
CA GLN A 434 24.48 -2.83 32.71
C GLN A 434 24.68 -3.89 33.81
N ARG A 435 25.83 -3.89 34.50
CA ARG A 435 26.08 -4.77 35.66
C ARG A 435 25.13 -4.53 36.84
N GLU A 436 24.49 -3.37 36.91
CA GLU A 436 23.55 -3.02 37.98
C GLU A 436 22.10 -3.31 37.58
N PHE A 437 21.86 -3.78 36.35
CA PHE A 437 20.54 -3.94 35.76
C PHE A 437 19.58 -4.76 36.63
N TRP A 438 20.00 -5.95 37.09
CA TRP A 438 19.14 -6.80 37.91
C TRP A 438 18.69 -6.11 39.20
N GLU A 439 19.61 -5.45 39.89
CA GLU A 439 19.31 -4.84 41.18
C GLU A 439 18.50 -3.54 41.02
N GLU A 440 18.93 -2.64 40.14
CA GLU A 440 18.36 -1.30 40.02
C GLU A 440 17.14 -1.23 39.09
N GLN A 441 17.04 -2.10 38.09
CA GLN A 441 15.96 -2.06 37.08
C GLN A 441 14.93 -3.17 37.26
N VAL A 442 15.32 -4.35 37.76
CA VAL A 442 14.41 -5.49 37.94
C VAL A 442 13.94 -5.64 39.39
N ARG A 443 14.86 -5.88 40.32
CA ARG A 443 14.51 -6.27 41.70
C ARG A 443 13.89 -5.12 42.48
N LYS A 444 14.58 -3.98 42.59
CA LYS A 444 14.09 -2.84 43.38
C LYS A 444 12.76 -2.28 42.83
N PRO A 445 12.59 -1.98 41.53
CA PRO A 445 11.38 -1.28 41.07
C PRO A 445 10.14 -2.17 40.96
N PHE A 446 10.31 -3.50 40.81
CA PHE A 446 9.20 -4.43 40.56
C PHE A 446 9.09 -5.51 41.64
N LEU A 447 10.12 -6.33 41.82
CA LEU A 447 10.02 -7.53 42.65
C LEU A 447 9.84 -7.22 44.13
N THR A 448 10.52 -6.19 44.67
CA THR A 448 10.31 -5.79 46.08
C THR A 448 8.89 -5.28 46.34
N ARG A 449 8.17 -4.87 45.29
CA ARG A 449 6.78 -4.41 45.32
C ARG A 449 5.77 -5.50 44.96
N GLY A 450 6.23 -6.74 44.75
CA GLY A 450 5.38 -7.86 44.35
C GLY A 450 4.83 -7.73 42.92
N LEU A 451 5.46 -6.91 42.07
CA LEU A 451 5.07 -6.74 40.68
C LEU A 451 5.81 -7.74 39.79
N LYS A 452 5.08 -8.33 38.84
CA LYS A 452 5.65 -9.21 37.81
C LYS A 452 6.25 -8.39 36.67
N LEU A 453 7.32 -8.88 36.06
CA LEU A 453 8.06 -8.19 35.01
C LEU A 453 8.46 -9.14 33.88
N PHE A 454 8.31 -8.67 32.64
CA PHE A 454 8.87 -9.32 31.46
C PHE A 454 10.04 -8.48 30.93
N VAL A 455 11.21 -9.10 30.81
CA VAL A 455 12.42 -8.45 30.28
C VAL A 455 12.66 -8.98 28.88
N ILE A 456 12.58 -8.11 27.89
CA ILE A 456 12.84 -8.40 26.48
C ILE A 456 14.24 -7.89 26.18
N ILE A 457 15.15 -8.80 25.82
CA ILE A 457 16.55 -8.48 25.50
C ILE A 457 16.70 -8.62 23.99
N SER A 458 16.96 -7.50 23.32
CA SER A 458 17.26 -7.45 21.90
C SER A 458 18.78 -7.31 21.74
N ASP A 459 19.40 -8.35 21.19
CA ASP A 459 20.84 -8.40 20.94
C ASP A 459 21.25 -7.25 19.99
N ALA A 460 22.33 -6.55 20.33
CA ALA A 460 22.85 -5.39 19.60
C ALA A 460 21.88 -4.18 19.45
N LEU A 461 20.86 -4.02 20.29
CA LEU A 461 19.93 -2.88 20.22
C LEU A 461 20.56 -1.56 20.73
N ARG A 462 21.16 -0.78 19.81
CA ARG A 462 21.74 0.54 20.11
C ARG A 462 20.67 1.53 20.58
N TYR A 463 21.06 2.49 21.42
CA TYR A 463 20.17 3.49 22.01
C TYR A 463 19.31 4.25 20.97
N GLU A 464 19.85 4.64 19.82
CA GLU A 464 19.09 5.34 18.76
C GLU A 464 17.96 4.47 18.18
N VAL A 465 18.16 3.15 18.11
CA VAL A 465 17.12 2.20 17.70
C VAL A 465 16.08 2.04 18.82
N GLY A 466 16.52 2.03 20.08
CA GLY A 466 15.64 2.06 21.24
C GLY A 466 14.74 3.30 21.28
N GLU A 467 15.25 4.46 20.84
CA GLU A 467 14.46 5.69 20.71
C GLU A 467 13.43 5.59 19.59
N GLU A 468 13.78 5.00 18.45
CA GLU A 468 12.79 4.73 17.40
C GLU A 468 11.71 3.75 17.88
N LEU A 469 12.09 2.69 18.62
CA LEU A 469 11.15 1.77 19.24
C LEU A 469 10.21 2.50 20.21
N LEU A 470 10.74 3.40 21.04
CA LEU A 470 9.94 4.21 21.96
C LEU A 470 8.85 4.97 21.20
N HIS A 471 9.21 5.62 20.07
CA HIS A 471 8.26 6.35 19.24
C HIS A 471 7.20 5.43 18.64
N ARG A 472 7.60 4.26 18.11
CA ARG A 472 6.68 3.25 17.57
C ARG A 472 5.73 2.68 18.62
N VAL A 473 6.21 2.46 19.85
CA VAL A 473 5.39 1.98 20.97
C VAL A 473 4.38 3.04 21.41
N ARG A 474 4.82 4.29 21.57
CA ARG A 474 3.93 5.41 21.95
C ARG A 474 2.89 5.75 20.88
N ALA A 475 3.16 5.45 19.61
CA ALA A 475 2.18 5.56 18.53
C ALA A 475 1.09 4.48 18.57
N LEU A 476 1.23 3.43 19.39
CA LEU A 476 0.19 2.44 19.61
C LEU A 476 -0.79 2.91 20.69
N ASP A 477 -2.07 2.58 20.51
CA ASP A 477 -3.05 2.77 21.58
C ASP A 477 -2.69 1.90 22.81
N ARG A 478 -2.82 2.48 24.02
CA ARG A 478 -2.71 1.83 25.34
C ARG A 478 -1.31 1.64 25.92
N TYR A 479 -0.28 2.16 25.27
CA TYR A 479 1.10 2.05 25.78
C TYR A 479 1.62 3.40 26.20
N ASP A 480 2.34 3.40 27.33
CA ASP A 480 3.26 4.45 27.68
C ASP A 480 4.61 3.80 27.96
N ALA A 481 5.68 4.54 27.65
CA ALA A 481 7.04 4.04 27.73
C ALA A 481 8.00 5.19 27.98
N GLU A 482 9.13 4.88 28.59
CA GLU A 482 10.24 5.80 28.83
C GLU A 482 11.54 5.15 28.35
N LEU A 483 12.54 5.96 28.02
CA LEU A 483 13.86 5.49 27.59
C LEU A 483 14.94 6.16 28.43
N THR A 484 15.90 5.35 28.89
CA THR A 484 17.09 5.81 29.63
C THR A 484 18.33 5.13 29.07
N PRO A 485 19.47 5.84 28.93
CA PRO A 485 20.70 5.24 28.46
C PRO A 485 21.29 4.29 29.50
N ALA A 486 21.98 3.24 29.04
CA ALA A 486 22.74 2.33 29.88
C ALA A 486 24.13 2.09 29.28
N LEU A 487 25.16 2.10 30.13
CA LEU A 487 26.53 1.77 29.73
C LEU A 487 26.78 0.27 29.79
N THR A 488 27.30 -0.27 28.70
CA THR A 488 27.76 -1.65 28.60
C THR A 488 29.01 -1.88 29.45
N LEU A 489 29.29 -3.15 29.75
CA LEU A 489 30.62 -3.55 30.24
C LEU A 489 31.66 -3.53 29.11
N LEU A 490 32.94 -3.61 29.48
CA LEU A 490 34.06 -3.76 28.56
C LEU A 490 34.69 -5.17 28.70
N PRO A 491 34.97 -5.87 27.60
CA PRO A 491 34.59 -5.51 26.23
C PRO A 491 33.07 -5.54 26.02
N SER A 492 32.57 -4.72 25.09
CA SER A 492 31.13 -4.62 24.80
C SER A 492 30.73 -5.66 23.74
N TYR A 493 30.47 -6.89 24.18
CA TYR A 493 30.11 -8.02 23.33
C TYR A 493 29.04 -8.90 24.00
N THR A 494 28.39 -9.74 23.20
CA THR A 494 27.19 -10.48 23.58
C THR A 494 27.31 -11.26 24.88
N GLN A 495 28.36 -12.07 25.04
CA GLN A 495 28.42 -13.02 26.16
C GLN A 495 28.55 -12.30 27.52
N LEU A 496 29.32 -11.21 27.58
CA LEU A 496 29.45 -10.42 28.80
C LEU A 496 28.22 -9.55 29.06
N GLY A 497 27.70 -8.89 28.03
CA GLY A 497 26.49 -8.07 28.18
C GLY A 497 25.28 -8.89 28.62
N MET A 498 25.06 -10.06 28.01
CA MET A 498 23.98 -10.98 28.38
C MET A 498 24.13 -11.53 29.80
N ALA A 499 25.36 -11.81 30.24
CA ALA A 499 25.63 -12.26 31.60
C ALA A 499 25.37 -11.17 32.65
N ALA A 500 25.69 -9.92 32.33
CA ALA A 500 25.52 -8.78 33.22
C ALA A 500 24.07 -8.42 33.51
N LEU A 501 23.15 -8.73 32.58
CA LEU A 501 21.71 -8.52 32.76
C LEU A 501 21.06 -9.55 33.72
N LEU A 502 21.78 -10.60 34.12
CA LEU A 502 21.30 -11.65 35.02
C LEU A 502 21.55 -11.29 36.49
N PRO A 503 20.84 -11.91 37.46
CA PRO A 503 21.21 -11.82 38.87
C PRO A 503 22.60 -12.41 39.10
N HIS A 504 23.51 -11.62 39.65
CA HIS A 504 24.88 -12.03 39.92
C HIS A 504 25.47 -11.32 41.15
N GLY A 505 26.40 -11.99 41.82
CA GLY A 505 27.34 -11.36 42.76
C GLY A 505 28.71 -11.11 42.12
N THR A 506 29.14 -12.03 41.24
CA THR A 506 30.42 -11.97 40.51
C THR A 506 30.22 -12.33 39.04
N LEU A 507 30.94 -11.63 38.16
CA LEU A 507 31.08 -11.94 36.75
C LEU A 507 32.54 -12.27 36.47
N ALA A 508 32.81 -13.28 35.65
CA ALA A 508 34.17 -13.60 35.22
C ALA A 508 34.17 -14.16 33.80
N ILE A 509 35.22 -13.88 33.02
CA ILE A 509 35.45 -14.56 31.75
C ILE A 509 36.13 -15.91 32.06
N ASP A 510 35.62 -17.00 31.51
CA ASP A 510 36.17 -18.34 31.75
C ASP A 510 37.61 -18.43 31.21
N GLU A 511 38.55 -18.83 32.06
CA GLU A 511 39.96 -18.98 31.67
C GLU A 511 40.19 -20.13 30.69
N SER A 512 39.29 -21.12 30.65
CA SER A 512 39.38 -22.28 29.76
C SER A 512 38.72 -22.07 28.40
N ASN A 513 37.74 -21.15 28.34
CA ASN A 513 37.03 -20.80 27.11
C ASN A 513 36.57 -19.33 27.18
N HIS A 514 37.35 -18.42 26.63
CA HIS A 514 37.12 -16.97 26.73
C HIS A 514 35.84 -16.48 26.01
N ASN A 515 35.18 -17.35 25.26
CA ASN A 515 33.83 -17.10 24.71
C ASN A 515 32.72 -17.40 25.73
N VAL A 516 33.06 -17.83 26.95
CA VAL A 516 32.11 -18.13 28.02
C VAL A 516 32.30 -17.13 29.17
N VAL A 517 31.19 -16.56 29.62
CA VAL A 517 31.14 -15.73 30.82
C VAL A 517 30.43 -16.50 31.92
N LEU A 518 31.03 -16.46 33.11
CA LEU A 518 30.57 -17.12 34.32
C LEU A 518 29.83 -16.10 35.21
N VAL A 519 28.63 -16.48 35.64
CA VAL A 519 27.84 -15.80 36.68
C VAL A 519 27.90 -16.65 37.94
N ASP A 520 28.55 -16.15 38.99
CA ASP A 520 28.77 -16.87 40.25
C ASP A 520 29.34 -18.28 40.04
N GLY A 521 30.32 -18.39 39.13
CA GLY A 521 30.99 -19.64 38.77
C GLY A 521 30.22 -20.56 37.82
N LYS A 522 29.07 -20.14 37.28
CA LYS A 522 28.26 -20.93 36.32
C LYS A 522 28.22 -20.24 34.97
N SER A 523 28.39 -21.00 33.88
CA SER A 523 28.25 -20.46 32.52
C SER A 523 26.90 -19.78 32.32
N ALA A 524 26.90 -18.61 31.68
CA ALA A 524 25.70 -17.90 31.21
C ALA A 524 25.44 -18.10 29.70
N GLN A 525 26.20 -18.98 29.05
CA GLN A 525 26.08 -19.24 27.61
C GLN A 525 24.80 -20.03 27.31
N GLY A 526 23.95 -19.47 26.45
CA GLY A 526 22.70 -20.08 26.01
C GLY A 526 21.54 -19.96 27.01
N THR A 527 20.32 -19.93 26.48
CA THR A 527 19.07 -19.67 27.23
C THR A 527 18.85 -20.62 28.39
N GLU A 528 19.23 -21.90 28.25
CA GLU A 528 19.06 -22.89 29.31
C GLU A 528 19.86 -22.57 30.56
N ASN A 529 21.11 -22.12 30.39
CA ASN A 529 21.95 -21.77 31.52
C ASN A 529 21.48 -20.46 32.17
N ARG A 530 21.06 -19.48 31.37
CA ARG A 530 20.44 -18.23 31.85
C ARG A 530 19.16 -18.51 32.65
N ARG A 531 18.33 -19.45 32.18
CA ARG A 531 17.14 -19.95 32.91
C ARG A 531 17.52 -20.54 34.27
N LYS A 532 18.56 -21.37 34.34
CA LYS A 532 19.05 -21.93 35.61
C LYS A 532 19.57 -20.87 36.57
N ILE A 533 20.23 -19.82 36.06
CA ILE A 533 20.71 -18.69 36.86
C ILE A 533 19.53 -17.91 37.44
N LEU A 534 18.53 -17.56 36.62
CA LEU A 534 17.30 -16.90 37.07
C LEU A 534 16.53 -17.74 38.11
N ASN A 535 16.38 -19.04 37.85
CA ASN A 535 15.71 -19.96 38.77
C ASN A 535 16.45 -20.11 40.11
N ARG A 536 17.78 -19.90 40.15
CA ARG A 536 18.53 -19.88 41.41
C ARG A 536 18.18 -18.63 42.24
N ALA A 537 18.01 -17.49 41.59
CA ALA A 537 17.66 -16.23 42.26
C ALA A 537 16.18 -16.21 42.69
N LEU A 538 15.29 -16.78 41.87
CA LEU A 538 13.85 -16.86 42.11
C LEU A 538 13.36 -18.28 41.80
N PRO A 539 13.46 -19.22 42.77
CA PRO A 539 13.06 -20.62 42.58
C PRO A 539 11.63 -20.75 42.08
N GLU A 540 11.47 -21.43 40.94
CA GLU A 540 10.23 -21.71 40.21
C GLU A 540 9.42 -20.47 39.77
N ARG A 541 9.91 -19.27 40.08
CA ARG A 541 9.23 -18.00 39.82
C ARG A 541 9.92 -17.18 38.73
N ALA A 542 11.01 -17.68 38.14
CA ALA A 542 11.66 -17.03 37.01
C ALA A 542 12.05 -18.01 35.91
N THR A 543 11.94 -17.57 34.66
CA THR A 543 12.31 -18.38 33.49
C THR A 543 12.88 -17.53 32.36
N ALA A 544 13.42 -18.20 31.35
CA ALA A 544 13.94 -17.60 30.12
C ALA A 544 13.54 -18.42 28.89
N LEU A 545 13.25 -17.75 27.78
CA LEU A 545 12.90 -18.34 26.48
C LEU A 545 13.35 -17.46 25.31
N GLN A 546 13.36 -18.02 24.10
CA GLN A 546 13.59 -17.23 22.88
C GLN A 546 12.31 -16.50 22.47
N ALA A 547 12.46 -15.38 21.76
CA ALA A 547 11.37 -14.62 21.18
C ALA A 547 10.51 -15.45 20.22
N GLU A 548 11.16 -16.31 19.42
CA GLU A 548 10.46 -17.24 18.52
C GLU A 548 9.55 -18.21 19.29
N ASP A 549 10.05 -18.81 20.37
CA ASP A 549 9.28 -19.70 21.23
C ASP A 549 8.05 -18.98 21.80
N LEU A 550 8.23 -17.75 22.30
CA LEU A 550 7.14 -16.92 22.79
C LEU A 550 6.10 -16.64 21.70
N LEU A 551 6.52 -16.23 20.50
CA LEU A 551 5.63 -15.91 19.39
C LEU A 551 4.83 -17.13 18.92
N ASN A 552 5.36 -18.33 19.07
CA ASN A 552 4.68 -19.59 18.75
C ASN A 552 3.67 -20.07 19.82
N LEU A 553 3.72 -19.55 21.05
CA LEU A 553 2.76 -19.93 22.10
C LEU A 553 1.32 -19.54 21.73
N ASN A 554 0.35 -20.37 22.06
CA ASN A 554 -1.05 -19.98 22.00
C ASN A 554 -1.41 -19.02 23.15
N ARG A 555 -2.67 -18.53 23.15
CA ARG A 555 -3.16 -17.56 24.13
C ARG A 555 -3.11 -18.09 25.57
N ASP A 556 -3.44 -19.36 25.77
CA ASP A 556 -3.53 -19.95 27.11
C ASP A 556 -2.13 -20.27 27.66
N GLU A 557 -1.21 -20.71 26.80
CA GLU A 557 0.21 -20.87 27.12
C GLU A 557 0.86 -19.54 27.48
N SER A 558 0.59 -18.47 26.71
CA SER A 558 1.11 -17.13 27.01
C SER A 558 0.61 -16.61 28.37
N ARG A 559 -0.66 -16.89 28.70
CA ARG A 559 -1.25 -16.56 30.02
C ARG A 559 -0.68 -17.41 31.14
N ALA A 560 -0.43 -18.70 30.89
CA ALA A 560 0.23 -19.58 31.85
C ALA A 560 1.63 -19.05 32.19
N LEU A 561 2.40 -18.66 31.18
CA LEU A 561 3.73 -18.07 31.35
C LEU A 561 3.70 -16.87 32.31
N PHE A 562 2.72 -15.96 32.16
CA PHE A 562 2.52 -14.84 33.08
C PHE A 562 2.01 -15.24 34.47
N ARG A 563 1.13 -16.25 34.58
CA ARG A 563 0.63 -16.71 35.89
C ARG A 563 1.72 -17.38 36.71
N ASP A 564 2.54 -18.20 36.08
CA ASP A 564 3.43 -19.14 36.75
C ASP A 564 4.76 -18.48 37.17
N HIS A 565 5.12 -17.34 36.55
CA HIS A 565 6.39 -16.66 36.81
C HIS A 565 6.20 -15.21 37.28
N GLU A 566 7.10 -14.72 38.11
CA GLU A 566 7.26 -13.30 38.45
C GLU A 566 8.19 -12.57 37.49
N VAL A 567 9.21 -13.27 36.96
CA VAL A 567 10.16 -12.72 35.99
C VAL A 567 10.31 -13.63 34.80
N VAL A 568 10.17 -13.08 33.60
CA VAL A 568 10.38 -13.82 32.35
C VAL A 568 11.34 -13.05 31.46
N TYR A 569 12.46 -13.69 31.10
CA TYR A 569 13.44 -13.13 30.17
C TYR A 569 13.20 -13.67 28.76
N ILE A 570 13.08 -12.79 27.78
CA ILE A 570 12.83 -13.11 26.38
C ILE A 570 14.03 -12.63 25.57
N TYR A 571 14.68 -13.52 24.83
CA TYR A 571 15.85 -13.20 24.03
C TYR A 571 15.49 -13.09 22.55
N GLN A 572 15.93 -12.00 21.92
CA GLN A 572 15.75 -11.70 20.50
C GLN A 572 17.13 -11.33 19.93
N ASN A 573 17.46 -11.78 18.73
CA ASN A 573 18.82 -11.66 18.19
C ASN A 573 18.90 -11.17 16.73
N ARG A 574 17.84 -10.55 16.19
CA ARG A 574 17.74 -10.27 14.74
C ARG A 574 18.85 -9.33 14.24
N ILE A 575 19.15 -8.29 15.01
CA ILE A 575 20.12 -7.26 14.62
C ILE A 575 21.51 -7.87 14.55
N ASP A 576 21.96 -8.48 15.66
CA ASP A 576 23.28 -9.09 15.77
C ASP A 576 23.48 -10.24 14.76
N ALA A 577 22.48 -11.13 14.61
CA ALA A 577 22.57 -12.26 13.69
C ALA A 577 22.79 -11.84 12.22
N LEU A 578 22.35 -10.64 11.83
CA LEU A 578 22.59 -10.06 10.51
C LEU A 578 23.86 -9.20 10.48
N GLY A 579 24.17 -8.49 11.56
CA GLY A 579 25.28 -7.55 11.65
C GLY A 579 26.66 -8.17 11.90
N ASP A 580 26.76 -9.33 12.55
CA ASP A 580 28.04 -9.92 13.00
C ASP A 580 28.81 -10.66 11.88
N LYS A 581 28.11 -11.05 10.81
CA LYS A 581 28.73 -11.78 9.69
C LYS A 581 29.06 -10.84 8.55
N ARG A 582 30.33 -10.88 8.09
CA ARG A 582 30.82 -10.09 6.93
C ARG A 582 29.93 -10.23 5.68
N GLU A 583 29.34 -11.41 5.45
CA GLU A 583 28.48 -11.68 4.30
C GLU A 583 27.08 -11.02 4.39
N SER A 584 26.65 -10.62 5.58
CA SER A 584 25.32 -10.04 5.83
C SER A 584 25.33 -8.67 6.51
N GLU A 585 26.49 -8.17 6.95
CA GLU A 585 26.60 -6.94 7.75
C GLU A 585 26.06 -5.69 7.02
N GLU A 586 26.12 -5.67 5.68
CA GLU A 586 25.47 -4.64 4.85
C GLU A 586 23.93 -4.60 4.96
N ARG A 587 23.33 -5.62 5.56
CA ARG A 587 21.89 -5.77 5.81
C ARG A 587 21.50 -5.44 7.24
N VAL A 588 22.43 -5.01 8.10
CA VAL A 588 22.15 -4.77 9.53
C VAL A 588 20.96 -3.81 9.73
N PHE A 589 20.81 -2.81 8.87
CA PHE A 589 19.67 -1.88 8.93
C PHE A 589 18.34 -2.46 8.47
N ASP A 590 18.34 -3.44 7.55
CA ASP A 590 17.14 -4.25 7.30
C ASP A 590 16.79 -5.04 8.59
N GLY A 591 17.81 -5.60 9.24
CA GLY A 591 17.67 -6.31 10.51
C GLY A 591 17.14 -5.45 11.65
N VAL A 592 17.48 -4.17 11.69
CA VAL A 592 16.92 -3.20 12.64
C VAL A 592 15.42 -3.02 12.41
N GLU A 593 14.97 -2.83 11.16
CA GLU A 593 13.55 -2.68 10.85
C GLU A 593 12.73 -3.94 11.18
N GLU A 594 13.28 -5.11 10.85
CA GLU A 594 12.70 -6.41 11.22
C GLU A 594 12.61 -6.58 12.74
N ALA A 595 13.68 -6.21 13.48
CA ALA A 595 13.71 -6.27 14.94
C ALA A 595 12.68 -5.34 15.58
N LEU A 596 12.57 -4.10 15.12
CA LEU A 596 11.57 -3.14 15.60
C LEU A 596 10.14 -3.68 15.40
N ALA A 597 9.84 -4.26 14.24
CA ALA A 597 8.54 -4.87 13.97
C ALA A 597 8.27 -6.08 14.89
N GLU A 598 9.25 -6.96 15.09
CA GLU A 598 9.15 -8.14 15.95
C GLU A 598 8.99 -7.75 17.43
N LEU A 599 9.72 -6.74 17.91
CA LEU A 599 9.59 -6.20 19.27
C LEU A 599 8.18 -5.64 19.53
N ILE A 600 7.60 -4.93 18.56
CA ILE A 600 6.21 -4.47 18.62
C ILE A 600 5.23 -5.66 18.69
N GLN A 601 5.48 -6.74 17.94
CA GLN A 601 4.66 -7.95 18.01
C GLN A 601 4.76 -8.62 19.38
N ILE A 602 5.96 -8.73 19.95
CA ILE A 602 6.20 -9.26 21.30
C ILE A 602 5.43 -8.43 22.34
N ILE A 603 5.58 -7.11 22.32
CA ILE A 603 4.89 -6.18 23.25
C ILE A 603 3.37 -6.37 23.18
N LYS A 604 2.80 -6.41 21.96
CA LYS A 604 1.36 -6.64 21.76
C LYS A 604 0.93 -8.02 22.27
N LYS A 605 1.72 -9.06 22.03
CA LYS A 605 1.43 -10.41 22.47
C LYS A 605 1.40 -10.52 24.00
N LEU A 606 2.40 -9.96 24.67
CA LEU A 606 2.48 -9.95 26.13
C LEU A 606 1.32 -9.16 26.74
N THR A 607 0.96 -8.02 26.16
CA THR A 607 -0.20 -7.22 26.60
C THR A 607 -1.51 -8.00 26.47
N ASN A 608 -1.69 -8.74 25.36
CA ASN A 608 -2.84 -9.63 25.17
C ASN A 608 -2.88 -10.82 26.15
N ALA A 609 -1.74 -11.14 26.78
CA ALA A 609 -1.60 -12.11 27.85
C ALA A 609 -1.73 -11.50 29.27
N ASN A 610 -2.17 -10.25 29.38
CA ASN A 610 -2.32 -9.46 30.62
C ASN A 610 -1.01 -9.07 31.32
N VAL A 611 0.11 -9.03 30.58
CA VAL A 611 1.36 -8.46 31.10
C VAL A 611 1.26 -6.94 31.12
N THR A 612 1.55 -6.33 32.27
CA THR A 612 1.47 -4.87 32.47
C THR A 612 2.82 -4.18 32.61
N ASN A 613 3.87 -4.90 33.00
CA ASN A 613 5.21 -4.34 33.16
C ASN A 613 6.19 -5.05 32.23
N MET A 614 6.89 -4.27 31.41
CA MET A 614 7.87 -4.76 30.47
C MET A 614 9.10 -3.85 30.52
N ILE A 615 10.30 -4.44 30.37
CA ILE A 615 11.52 -3.72 30.08
C ILE A 615 12.05 -4.26 28.75
N VAL A 616 12.33 -3.38 27.80
CA VAL A 616 13.12 -3.72 26.61
C VAL A 616 14.53 -3.21 26.86
N THR A 617 15.54 -4.07 26.71
CA THR A 617 16.95 -3.74 26.94
C THR A 617 17.85 -4.47 25.96
N ALA A 618 19.15 -4.19 26.05
CA ALA A 618 20.19 -4.74 25.18
C ALA A 618 21.40 -5.17 25.99
N ASP A 619 22.16 -6.10 25.44
CA ASP A 619 23.48 -6.53 25.90
C ASP A 619 24.60 -5.61 25.37
N HIS A 620 24.49 -5.12 24.15
CA HIS A 620 25.32 -4.05 23.60
C HIS A 620 24.59 -3.32 22.47
N GLY A 621 25.26 -2.34 21.86
CA GLY A 621 24.85 -1.76 20.58
C GLY A 621 25.78 -2.20 19.45
N PHE A 622 25.64 -1.57 18.29
CA PHE A 622 26.57 -1.71 17.17
C PHE A 622 27.00 -0.33 16.67
N LEU A 623 28.09 -0.29 15.91
CA LEU A 623 28.48 0.86 15.10
C LEU A 623 28.68 0.37 13.67
N TYR A 624 28.09 1.09 12.72
CA TYR A 624 28.13 0.76 11.29
C TYR A 624 28.64 1.96 10.50
N GLN A 625 29.50 1.69 9.52
CA GLN A 625 29.87 2.60 8.44
C GLN A 625 29.60 1.88 7.12
N HIS A 626 29.04 2.58 6.15
CA HIS A 626 28.69 1.99 4.86
C HIS A 626 29.93 1.76 4.00
N ARG A 627 30.94 2.62 4.16
CA ARG A 627 32.25 2.42 3.55
C ARG A 627 33.00 1.30 4.28
N GLU A 628 33.60 0.40 3.48
CA GLU A 628 34.50 -0.62 4.01
C GLU A 628 35.69 0.02 4.72
N LEU A 629 35.98 -0.45 5.95
CA LEU A 629 37.11 0.01 6.75
C LEU A 629 38.41 -0.60 6.25
N ALA A 630 39.50 0.15 6.34
CA ALA A 630 40.82 -0.38 6.02
C ALA A 630 41.31 -1.31 7.14
N ASP A 631 42.18 -2.27 6.83
CA ASP A 631 42.75 -3.17 7.84
C ASP A 631 43.47 -2.43 8.97
N SER A 632 43.97 -1.21 8.70
CA SER A 632 44.62 -0.34 9.69
C SER A 632 43.67 0.24 10.73
N ASP A 633 42.36 0.22 10.49
CA ASP A 633 41.35 0.72 11.43
C ASP A 633 40.98 -0.32 12.50
N TYR A 634 41.41 -1.58 12.32
CA TYR A 634 41.27 -2.63 13.32
C TYR A 634 42.46 -2.67 14.28
N ILE A 635 42.26 -3.30 15.45
CA ILE A 635 43.36 -3.55 16.37
C ILE A 635 44.44 -4.39 15.68
N SER A 636 45.72 -4.09 15.95
CA SER A 636 46.85 -4.91 15.52
C SER A 636 47.39 -5.75 16.68
N GLU A 637 47.66 -7.04 16.43
CA GLU A 637 48.34 -7.93 17.40
C GLU A 637 49.80 -7.53 17.66
N SER A 638 50.40 -6.77 16.74
CA SER A 638 51.82 -6.47 16.78
C SER A 638 52.18 -5.63 18.01
N ASN A 639 53.10 -6.14 18.84
CA ASN A 639 53.66 -5.47 20.03
C ASN A 639 52.73 -5.35 21.26
N VAL A 640 51.62 -6.12 21.32
CA VAL A 640 50.66 -6.07 22.44
C VAL A 640 50.99 -7.06 23.57
N ALA A 641 51.67 -8.16 23.24
CA ALA A 641 52.17 -9.15 24.19
C ALA A 641 53.58 -9.60 23.79
N SER A 642 54.39 -9.96 24.80
CA SER A 642 55.75 -10.49 24.60
C SER A 642 55.78 -11.98 24.24
N ASP A 643 54.68 -12.70 24.46
CA ASP A 643 54.49 -14.12 24.16
C ASP A 643 53.06 -14.35 23.61
N SER A 644 52.90 -15.23 22.63
CA SER A 644 51.58 -15.59 22.10
C SER A 644 50.71 -16.31 23.12
N ALA A 645 51.32 -17.01 24.11
CA ALA A 645 50.57 -17.65 25.21
C ALA A 645 49.89 -16.65 26.17
N ALA A 646 50.29 -15.37 26.13
CA ALA A 646 49.66 -14.30 26.89
C ALA A 646 48.40 -13.73 26.21
N LEU A 647 48.21 -13.99 24.91
CA LEU A 647 47.01 -13.62 24.15
C LEU A 647 45.98 -14.74 24.27
N LEU A 648 44.90 -14.45 24.99
CA LEU A 648 43.84 -15.40 25.30
C LEU A 648 42.72 -15.36 24.26
N HIS A 649 42.38 -14.17 23.79
CA HIS A 649 41.39 -13.96 22.74
C HIS A 649 41.72 -12.70 21.95
N TYR A 650 41.52 -12.77 20.64
CA TYR A 650 41.72 -11.66 19.72
C TYR A 650 40.45 -11.47 18.88
N ASP A 651 39.96 -10.24 18.86
CA ASP A 651 38.87 -9.76 18.04
C ASP A 651 39.30 -8.48 17.30
N ARG A 652 38.54 -8.08 16.26
CA ARG A 652 38.77 -6.84 15.52
C ARG A 652 38.77 -5.59 16.42
N ARG A 653 38.06 -5.63 17.55
CA ARG A 653 37.81 -4.45 18.42
C ARG A 653 38.36 -4.56 19.83
N PHE A 654 38.78 -5.74 20.29
CA PHE A 654 39.36 -5.91 21.63
C PHE A 654 40.30 -7.12 21.71
N ILE A 655 41.13 -7.13 22.75
CA ILE A 655 42.03 -8.23 23.07
C ILE A 655 41.83 -8.61 24.53
N LEU A 656 41.77 -9.91 24.81
CA LEU A 656 41.86 -10.46 26.15
C LEU A 656 43.20 -11.17 26.31
N GLY A 657 43.87 -10.94 27.42
CA GLY A 657 45.17 -11.55 27.67
C GLY A 657 45.73 -11.26 29.05
N LYS A 658 46.80 -11.98 29.40
CA LYS A 658 47.54 -11.80 30.66
C LYS A 658 48.81 -11.00 30.39
N GLY A 659 49.09 -9.97 31.19
CA GLY A 659 50.35 -9.22 31.07
C GLY A 659 50.49 -8.34 29.82
N LEU A 660 49.38 -7.96 29.17
CA LEU A 660 49.40 -7.11 27.97
C LEU A 660 50.15 -5.78 28.19
N HIS A 661 50.96 -5.36 27.23
CA HIS A 661 51.69 -4.11 27.26
C HIS A 661 50.80 -2.94 26.80
N PRO A 662 50.84 -1.77 27.47
CA PRO A 662 50.14 -0.58 26.97
C PRO A 662 50.72 -0.16 25.63
N THR A 663 49.85 0.18 24.68
CA THR A 663 50.23 0.82 23.41
C THR A 663 49.41 2.09 23.23
N GLY A 664 49.81 2.97 22.31
CA GLY A 664 49.01 4.15 21.96
C GLY A 664 47.75 3.84 21.13
N SER A 665 47.57 2.59 20.69
CA SER A 665 46.49 2.18 19.78
C SER A 665 45.24 1.69 20.51
N PHE A 666 45.29 1.44 21.81
CA PHE A 666 44.13 1.02 22.61
C PHE A 666 44.32 1.33 24.10
N LYS A 667 43.20 1.55 24.80
CA LYS A 667 43.17 1.68 26.26
C LYS A 667 43.15 0.29 26.90
N LYS A 668 44.10 0.04 27.80
CA LYS A 668 44.17 -1.19 28.59
C LYS A 668 43.40 -1.04 29.91
N PHE A 669 42.59 -2.05 30.23
CA PHE A 669 41.99 -2.26 31.55
C PHE A 669 42.41 -3.62 32.12
N THR A 670 42.55 -3.71 33.44
CA THR A 670 42.59 -4.99 34.15
C THR A 670 41.17 -5.50 34.43
N ALA A 671 41.01 -6.80 34.67
CA ALA A 671 39.71 -7.40 34.99
C ALA A 671 38.98 -6.66 36.14
N ALA A 672 39.69 -6.40 37.24
CA ALA A 672 39.13 -5.68 38.38
C ALA A 672 38.63 -4.26 38.03
N GLN A 673 39.35 -3.56 37.14
CA GLN A 673 38.98 -2.21 36.71
C GLN A 673 37.70 -2.18 35.86
N VAL A 674 37.30 -3.30 35.24
CA VAL A 674 36.04 -3.42 34.50
C VAL A 674 34.98 -4.23 35.26
N GLY A 675 35.25 -4.58 36.52
CA GLY A 675 34.32 -5.32 37.37
C GLY A 675 34.25 -6.84 37.11
N LEU A 676 35.35 -7.42 36.63
CA LEU A 676 35.54 -8.86 36.38
C LEU A 676 36.51 -9.52 37.36
#